data_AF-A0A101I5B2-F1
#
_entry.id   AF-A0A101I5B2-F1
#
_cell.length_a   1.000
_cell.length_b   1.000
_cell.length_c   1.000
_cell.angle_alpha   90.00
_cell.angle_beta   90.00
_cell.angle_gamma   90.00
#
_symmetry.space_group_name_H-M   'P 1'
#
loop_
_entity.id
_entity.type
_entity.pdbx_description
1 polymer ?
#
loop_
_entity_poly.entity_id
_entity_poly.type
_entity_poly.pdbx_seq_one_letter_code
_entity_poly.pdbx_strand_id
1 'polypeptide(L)'
;GTDPAGGTIEGAGRYISGTVKNFTAPVRTGYTFSHWLVNGTNSGSSITLGITVNEPKNIVAVYTTNQVPCNLTVTTSPDLALDIRIDGTLFTSPKGMIVNSGTTKQISVVTPQQKDISPWPTGIDSRYTFSNWNDGNASNPRNVTVNSDTTYTADMNAEYRIDRASTPSLWEVFSTWYERGSEVEFSTFQQLETYNFSHWLINGENRGSSNPIVLVIDKPFLIMAVYAQQQEQYTLTVTTTPEPGLNISIGGTNYSSPKTVTLNSGTSRAIAVTSWSDTNTNNPRTITLNSDMTYTAEMKVEYKVTTGTNPAGGTIEGAGWYIAGTVKNFTAPVRTGYTFSHWVINGTNLGDANPISVNINSPKNIVAQYTAESTTKNIYGTVTPYTGNIKTSSLDETETLSNTEIRTTNDKPEYIENEYLLKVESFEETEGSFSTASLPEIQLIDRIEDYYGELKYIHVRTTASEEELRGLPGVVQVSRNSTFYALETTPNDTFYPIQWNYPVMNMPQAWDYTVGSRSVVVAVIDSGFSTSHPDLAGIFESGYNFVDNNTNVSEPNTSKDSHGTHVVGTIAALTNNGIGVSGVTWGGFGITLIPIRGIKDAAALMNSIIYAVDHGAKIINMSLGGASDSPAVYDAVGYAERNGVVMVAAAGNNGDGNILYPAKYAETIAVGAVWEDDS
;
A
#
# COMPACT_ATOMS: atom_id res chain seq x y z
N GLY A 1 -6.90 103.10 24.24
CA GLY A 1 -7.00 101.62 24.32
C GLY A 1 -5.72 100.98 23.83
N THR A 2 -5.67 99.67 23.64
CA THR A 2 -4.51 99.01 22.99
C THR A 2 -4.87 98.59 21.56
N ASP A 3 -3.86 98.42 20.73
CA ASP A 3 -3.96 97.79 19.40
C ASP A 3 -2.93 96.65 19.30
N PRO A 4 -3.33 95.35 19.16
CA PRO A 4 -4.71 94.86 19.10
C PRO A 4 -5.53 95.16 20.36
N ALA A 5 -6.85 95.27 20.23
CA ALA A 5 -7.75 95.53 21.36
C ALA A 5 -7.63 94.46 22.46
N GLY A 6 -7.82 94.84 23.73
CA GLY A 6 -7.83 93.90 24.87
C GLY A 6 -7.11 94.37 26.13
N GLY A 7 -6.37 95.48 26.08
CA GLY A 7 -5.81 96.14 27.26
C GLY A 7 -6.49 97.48 27.54
N THR A 8 -6.61 97.83 28.83
CA THR A 8 -6.99 99.16 29.28
C THR A 8 -5.74 99.96 29.62
N ILE A 9 -5.70 101.24 29.23
CA ILE A 9 -4.67 102.19 29.67
C ILE A 9 -5.28 103.01 30.78
N GLU A 10 -4.69 102.99 31.97
CA GLU A 10 -5.14 103.82 33.09
C GLU A 10 -4.95 105.30 32.80
N GLY A 11 -5.83 106.14 33.36
CA GLY A 11 -5.79 107.59 33.15
C GLY A 11 -6.72 108.13 32.06
N ALA A 12 -7.72 107.37 31.60
CA ALA A 12 -8.83 107.93 30.83
C ALA A 12 -9.71 108.82 31.73
N GLY A 13 -10.05 110.02 31.27
CA GLY A 13 -10.87 110.95 32.06
C GLY A 13 -10.92 112.36 31.48
N ARG A 14 -11.60 113.26 32.18
CA ARG A 14 -11.62 114.70 31.87
C ARG A 14 -10.52 115.40 32.66
N TYR A 15 -9.76 116.25 31.99
CA TYR A 15 -8.65 117.01 32.58
C TYR A 15 -8.78 118.49 32.27
N ILE A 16 -8.26 119.33 33.16
CA ILE A 16 -8.17 120.78 32.94
C ILE A 16 -7.23 121.01 31.76
N SER A 17 -7.64 121.85 30.81
CA SER A 17 -6.84 122.15 29.62
C SER A 17 -5.45 122.67 30.01
N GLY A 18 -4.40 122.12 29.40
CA GLY A 18 -2.99 122.40 29.73
C GLY A 18 -2.35 121.44 30.75
N THR A 19 -3.11 120.51 31.34
CA THR A 19 -2.56 119.50 32.26
C THR A 19 -1.63 118.54 31.53
N VAL A 20 -0.44 118.28 32.07
CA VAL A 20 0.45 117.20 31.59
C VAL A 20 0.04 115.88 32.25
N LYS A 21 -0.24 114.85 31.44
CA LYS A 21 -0.53 113.49 31.89
C LYS A 21 0.47 112.51 31.30
N ASN A 22 0.92 111.60 32.16
CA ASN A 22 1.81 110.50 31.80
C ASN A 22 0.99 109.21 31.72
N PHE A 23 1.16 108.48 30.63
CA PHE A 23 0.55 107.18 30.38
C PHE A 23 1.66 106.13 30.32
N THR A 24 1.39 104.94 30.86
CA THR A 24 2.32 103.80 30.77
C THR A 24 1.64 102.68 30.00
N ALA A 25 2.37 102.08 29.06
CA ALA A 25 1.84 101.00 28.25
C ALA A 25 1.66 99.76 29.13
N PRO A 26 0.45 99.15 29.20
CA PRO A 26 0.24 97.96 30.02
C PRO A 26 1.10 96.79 29.54
N VAL A 27 1.68 96.01 30.47
CA VAL A 27 2.34 94.75 30.11
C VAL A 27 1.30 93.78 29.55
N ARG A 28 1.59 93.18 28.40
CA ARG A 28 0.70 92.21 27.74
C ARG A 28 1.43 90.91 27.47
N THR A 29 0.95 89.81 28.06
CA THR A 29 1.47 88.47 27.78
C THR A 29 1.33 88.15 26.29
N GLY A 30 2.41 87.74 25.64
CA GLY A 30 2.42 87.43 24.20
C GLY A 30 2.54 88.65 23.27
N TYR A 31 2.78 89.85 23.80
CA TYR A 31 2.91 91.08 23.02
C TYR A 31 4.05 91.98 23.53
N THR A 32 4.74 92.65 22.62
CA THR A 32 5.77 93.66 22.91
C THR A 32 5.25 95.03 22.52
N PHE A 33 5.32 95.99 23.46
CA PHE A 33 4.94 97.37 23.19
C PHE A 33 5.81 97.94 22.07
N SER A 34 5.17 98.52 21.05
CA SER A 34 5.84 99.08 19.88
C SER A 34 5.94 100.60 19.98
N HIS A 35 4.79 101.28 20.02
CA HIS A 35 4.72 102.73 20.06
C HIS A 35 3.34 103.24 20.49
N TRP A 36 3.25 104.54 20.74
CA TRP A 36 1.99 105.22 21.01
C TRP A 36 1.43 105.88 19.75
N LEU A 37 0.11 105.85 19.59
CA LEU A 37 -0.63 106.72 18.71
C LEU A 37 -1.43 107.72 19.54
N VAL A 38 -1.25 109.02 19.27
CA VAL A 38 -2.09 110.09 19.81
C VAL A 38 -2.88 110.67 18.65
N ASN A 39 -4.20 110.59 18.71
CA ASN A 39 -5.11 110.97 17.61
C ASN A 39 -4.74 110.32 16.26
N GLY A 40 -4.21 109.10 16.30
CA GLY A 40 -3.79 108.35 15.11
C GLY A 40 -2.38 108.68 14.60
N THR A 41 -1.64 109.60 15.23
CA THR A 41 -0.25 109.93 14.86
C THR A 41 0.74 109.29 15.82
N ASN A 42 1.82 108.70 15.29
CA ASN A 42 2.89 108.09 16.09
C ASN A 42 3.54 109.15 16.99
N SER A 43 3.54 108.90 18.30
CA SER A 43 4.00 109.81 19.35
C SER A 43 5.16 109.23 20.17
N GLY A 44 5.87 108.24 19.62
CA GLY A 44 7.09 107.69 20.19
C GLY A 44 6.95 106.27 20.75
N SER A 45 8.09 105.64 20.98
CA SER A 45 8.23 104.22 21.36
C SER A 45 8.67 103.99 22.81
N SER A 46 8.71 105.05 23.64
CA SER A 46 8.95 104.89 25.08
C SER A 46 7.75 104.24 25.76
N ILE A 47 8.00 103.34 26.72
CA ILE A 47 6.93 102.66 27.48
C ILE A 47 6.07 103.65 28.27
N THR A 48 6.60 104.85 28.56
CA THR A 48 5.87 105.97 29.13
C THR A 48 5.70 107.10 28.12
N LEU A 49 4.51 107.68 28.05
CA LEU A 49 4.17 108.82 27.20
C LEU A 49 3.64 109.98 28.05
N GLY A 50 4.34 111.11 28.02
CA GLY A 50 3.86 112.38 28.58
C GLY A 50 3.18 113.22 27.51
N ILE A 51 1.94 113.63 27.73
CA ILE A 51 1.19 114.52 26.84
C ILE A 51 0.57 115.70 27.59
N THR A 52 0.53 116.86 26.95
CA THR A 52 -0.28 117.99 27.41
C THR A 52 -1.69 117.86 26.87
N VAL A 53 -2.69 117.81 27.76
CA VAL A 53 -4.11 117.71 27.40
C VAL A 53 -4.65 119.12 27.14
N ASN A 54 -4.47 119.63 25.93
CA ASN A 54 -4.97 120.94 25.48
C ASN A 54 -6.25 120.86 24.62
N GLU A 55 -6.57 119.66 24.12
CA GLU A 55 -7.73 119.30 23.30
C GLU A 55 -8.07 117.82 23.56
N PRO A 56 -9.20 117.28 23.06
CA PRO A 56 -9.48 115.85 23.14
C PRO A 56 -8.35 114.99 22.52
N LYS A 57 -7.84 114.02 23.28
CA LYS A 57 -6.79 113.10 22.84
C LYS A 57 -7.31 111.66 22.88
N ASN A 58 -7.21 110.95 21.77
CA ASN A 58 -7.34 109.49 21.68
C ASN A 58 -5.95 108.86 21.77
N ILE A 59 -5.72 108.07 22.81
CA ILE A 59 -4.41 107.48 23.09
C ILE A 59 -4.49 105.97 22.90
N VAL A 60 -3.65 105.45 22.02
CA VAL A 60 -3.57 104.02 21.71
C VAL A 60 -2.14 103.52 21.91
N ALA A 61 -1.96 102.51 22.76
CA ALA A 61 -0.70 101.78 22.85
C ALA A 61 -0.70 100.66 21.82
N VAL A 62 0.20 100.71 20.85
CA VAL A 62 0.32 99.73 19.78
C VAL A 62 1.33 98.66 20.19
N TYR A 63 0.97 97.40 19.99
CA TYR A 63 1.79 96.23 20.31
C TYR A 63 2.07 95.40 19.07
N THR A 64 3.19 94.70 19.12
CA THR A 64 3.54 93.64 18.16
C THR A 64 3.43 92.29 18.86
N THR A 65 2.93 91.27 18.18
CA THR A 65 2.80 89.92 18.74
C THR A 65 4.19 89.32 18.96
N ASN A 66 4.43 88.73 20.13
CA ASN A 66 5.65 88.00 20.41
C ASN A 66 5.64 86.71 19.58
N GLN A 67 6.64 86.55 18.73
CA GLN A 67 6.86 85.30 18.02
C GLN A 67 7.48 84.27 18.97
N VAL A 68 6.81 83.14 19.16
CA VAL A 68 7.33 82.02 19.95
C VAL A 68 8.00 81.03 19.00
N PRO A 69 9.19 80.50 19.31
CA PRO A 69 9.77 79.41 18.52
C PRO A 69 8.87 78.17 18.56
N CYS A 70 8.55 77.61 17.40
CA CYS A 70 7.77 76.39 17.21
C CYS A 70 8.56 75.38 16.37
N ASN A 71 8.43 74.10 16.70
CA ASN A 71 9.01 73.01 15.91
C ASN A 71 8.05 72.60 14.79
N LEU A 72 8.47 72.82 13.55
CA LEU A 72 7.83 72.26 12.36
C LEU A 72 8.53 70.96 11.99
N THR A 73 7.80 69.85 11.98
CA THR A 73 8.30 68.56 11.47
C THR A 73 7.57 68.20 10.19
N VAL A 74 8.31 67.86 9.14
CA VAL A 74 7.78 67.30 7.89
C VAL A 74 8.32 65.89 7.74
N THR A 75 7.46 64.91 7.54
CA THR A 75 7.82 63.49 7.46
C THR A 75 6.94 62.74 6.46
N THR A 76 7.22 61.46 6.21
CA THR A 76 6.44 60.58 5.33
C THR A 76 5.96 59.34 6.07
N SER A 77 4.86 58.76 5.61
CA SER A 77 4.36 57.46 6.04
C SER A 77 4.26 56.53 4.82
N PRO A 78 5.00 55.41 4.77
CA PRO A 78 6.02 54.98 5.74
C PRO A 78 7.24 55.92 5.78
N ASP A 79 7.93 55.96 6.92
CA ASP A 79 9.16 56.75 7.08
C ASP A 79 10.35 55.98 6.49
N LEU A 80 10.65 56.29 5.22
CA LEU A 80 11.66 55.59 4.44
C LEU A 80 12.80 56.50 4.02
N ALA A 81 13.05 57.60 4.74
CA ALA A 81 14.02 58.60 4.33
C ALA A 81 13.77 59.10 2.90
N LEU A 82 12.50 59.45 2.62
CA LEU A 82 12.08 59.99 1.33
C LEU A 82 12.39 61.49 1.23
N ASP A 83 12.58 61.97 0.02
CA ASP A 83 12.87 63.35 -0.28
C ASP A 83 11.64 64.25 -0.10
N ILE A 84 11.80 65.26 0.75
CA ILE A 84 10.81 66.30 1.03
C ILE A 84 11.41 67.67 0.71
N ARG A 85 10.58 68.68 0.48
CA ARG A 85 11.04 70.07 0.35
C ARG A 85 10.35 70.98 1.34
N ILE A 86 11.12 71.90 1.92
CA ILE A 86 10.62 73.02 2.72
C ILE A 86 11.14 74.31 2.08
N ASP A 87 10.22 75.19 1.69
CA ASP A 87 10.47 76.40 0.90
C ASP A 87 11.34 76.11 -0.35
N GLY A 88 11.04 75.00 -1.04
CA GLY A 88 11.75 74.55 -2.23
C GLY A 88 13.12 73.88 -1.99
N THR A 89 13.65 73.92 -0.76
CA THR A 89 14.93 73.28 -0.39
C THR A 89 14.73 71.80 -0.10
N LEU A 90 15.56 70.94 -0.69
CA LEU A 90 15.48 69.48 -0.54
C LEU A 90 16.03 69.02 0.83
N PHE A 91 15.29 68.13 1.49
CA PHE A 91 15.67 67.44 2.72
C PHE A 91 15.23 65.98 2.67
N THR A 92 15.78 65.16 3.55
CA THR A 92 15.35 63.77 3.77
C THR A 92 14.39 63.72 4.95
N SER A 93 13.26 63.00 4.82
CA SER A 93 12.33 62.72 5.91
C SER A 93 12.99 61.86 7.00
N PRO A 94 12.67 62.07 8.29
CA PRO A 94 11.92 63.21 8.83
C PRO A 94 12.83 64.44 8.93
N LYS A 95 12.27 65.63 8.66
CA LYS A 95 12.98 66.90 8.88
C LYS A 95 12.23 67.79 9.87
N GLY A 96 12.85 68.00 11.03
CA GLY A 96 12.45 69.03 12.00
C GLY A 96 13.21 70.35 11.78
N MET A 97 12.55 71.47 12.03
CA MET A 97 13.17 72.80 12.09
C MET A 97 12.40 73.76 12.99
N ILE A 98 13.11 74.70 13.62
CA ILE A 98 12.52 75.74 14.45
C ILE A 98 12.11 76.93 13.57
N VAL A 99 10.86 77.35 13.69
CA VAL A 99 10.29 78.54 13.02
C VAL A 99 9.53 79.41 14.02
N ASN A 100 9.41 80.70 13.76
CA ASN A 100 8.64 81.59 14.60
C ASN A 100 7.12 81.39 14.41
N SER A 101 6.34 81.41 15.48
CA SER A 101 4.89 81.30 15.44
C SER A 101 4.28 82.35 14.49
N GLY A 102 3.32 81.94 13.66
CA GLY A 102 2.72 82.75 12.59
C GLY A 102 3.49 82.71 11.26
N THR A 103 4.65 82.03 11.19
CA THR A 103 5.39 81.85 9.93
C THR A 103 4.64 80.90 8.99
N THR A 104 4.51 81.30 7.73
CA THR A 104 4.05 80.42 6.66
C THR A 104 5.24 79.77 5.97
N LYS A 105 5.19 78.44 5.82
CA LYS A 105 6.17 77.62 5.10
C LYS A 105 5.49 76.89 3.96
N GLN A 106 6.18 76.74 2.82
CA GLN A 106 5.74 75.84 1.76
C GLN A 106 6.35 74.46 1.99
N ILE A 107 5.52 73.43 2.12
CA ILE A 107 5.96 72.04 2.27
C ILE A 107 5.56 71.24 1.03
N SER A 108 6.42 70.32 0.61
CA SER A 108 6.11 69.31 -0.41
C SER A 108 6.88 68.02 -0.19
N VAL A 109 6.42 66.95 -0.83
CA VAL A 109 7.16 65.70 -0.98
C VAL A 109 7.48 65.49 -2.46
N VAL A 110 8.67 64.99 -2.78
CA VAL A 110 8.99 64.60 -4.16
C VAL A 110 8.11 63.38 -4.50
N THR A 111 7.49 63.37 -5.67
CA THR A 111 6.60 62.26 -6.07
C THR A 111 6.54 62.16 -7.60
N PRO A 112 6.63 60.95 -8.21
CA PRO A 112 6.99 59.68 -7.57
C PRO A 112 8.45 59.67 -7.09
N GLN A 113 8.75 58.85 -6.09
CA GLN A 113 10.12 58.49 -5.70
C GLN A 113 10.35 57.00 -5.90
N GLN A 114 11.57 56.63 -6.27
CA GLN A 114 11.94 55.26 -6.54
C GLN A 114 13.17 54.88 -5.73
N LYS A 115 13.18 53.67 -5.19
CA LYS A 115 14.31 53.10 -4.46
C LYS A 115 14.58 51.67 -4.90
N ASP A 116 15.81 51.26 -4.67
CA ASP A 116 16.24 49.86 -4.67
C ASP A 116 16.37 49.49 -3.19
N ILE A 117 15.44 48.67 -2.70
CA ILE A 117 15.34 48.30 -1.27
C ILE A 117 15.63 46.82 -1.02
N SER A 118 15.89 46.04 -2.06
CA SER A 118 16.13 44.60 -1.93
C SER A 118 17.09 44.09 -2.99
N PRO A 119 17.81 42.98 -2.73
CA PRO A 119 18.65 42.36 -3.75
C PRO A 119 17.85 41.70 -4.89
N TRP A 120 16.53 41.53 -4.74
CA TRP A 120 15.68 40.79 -5.67
C TRP A 120 14.30 41.46 -5.81
N PRO A 121 13.92 41.94 -7.00
CA PRO A 121 14.66 41.95 -8.26
C PRO A 121 15.75 43.03 -8.33
N THR A 122 16.82 42.80 -9.11
CA THR A 122 17.97 43.72 -9.19
C THR A 122 17.61 45.10 -9.74
N GLY A 123 18.02 46.17 -9.06
CA GLY A 123 17.75 47.56 -9.45
C GLY A 123 16.48 48.13 -8.80
N ILE A 124 15.96 49.23 -9.33
CA ILE A 124 14.80 49.92 -8.76
C ILE A 124 13.60 48.98 -8.64
N ASP A 125 13.15 48.76 -7.40
CA ASP A 125 12.16 47.73 -7.05
C ASP A 125 11.02 48.25 -6.16
N SER A 126 11.09 49.51 -5.73
CA SER A 126 10.06 50.17 -4.94
C SER A 126 9.76 51.56 -5.49
N ARG A 127 8.46 51.91 -5.52
CA ARG A 127 7.95 53.19 -6.01
C ARG A 127 6.96 53.77 -5.00
N TYR A 128 7.14 55.04 -4.66
CA TYR A 128 6.35 55.75 -3.68
C TYR A 128 5.67 56.96 -4.33
N THR A 129 4.35 57.04 -4.22
CA THR A 129 3.55 58.16 -4.74
C THR A 129 2.79 58.85 -3.62
N PHE A 130 2.79 60.18 -3.63
CA PHE A 130 2.04 60.95 -2.63
C PHE A 130 0.54 60.73 -2.78
N SER A 131 -0.13 60.45 -1.67
CA SER A 131 -1.59 60.39 -1.59
C SER A 131 -2.15 61.68 -1.01
N ASN A 132 -1.87 61.94 0.27
CA ASN A 132 -2.40 63.05 1.04
C ASN A 132 -1.48 63.35 2.23
N TRP A 133 -1.67 64.49 2.87
CA TRP A 133 -1.11 64.76 4.18
C TRP A 133 -2.00 64.16 5.28
N ASN A 134 -1.45 63.96 6.49
CA ASN A 134 -2.15 63.42 7.66
C ASN A 134 -3.38 64.23 8.12
N ASP A 135 -3.55 65.45 7.63
CA ASP A 135 -4.75 66.27 7.84
C ASP A 135 -5.77 66.15 6.69
N GLY A 136 -5.59 65.18 5.80
CA GLY A 136 -6.46 64.88 4.66
C GLY A 136 -6.24 65.76 3.43
N ASN A 137 -5.28 66.70 3.45
CA ASN A 137 -5.04 67.59 2.33
C ASN A 137 -4.28 66.88 1.19
N ALA A 138 -4.78 66.98 -0.05
CA ALA A 138 -4.16 66.35 -1.23
C ALA A 138 -3.27 67.29 -2.07
N SER A 139 -3.02 68.54 -1.64
CA SER A 139 -2.17 69.48 -2.37
C SER A 139 -0.68 69.26 -2.06
N ASN A 140 0.12 69.19 -3.13
CA ASN A 140 1.57 69.03 -3.05
C ASN A 140 2.25 69.80 -4.21
N PRO A 141 2.89 70.96 -3.98
CA PRO A 141 3.16 71.61 -2.68
C PRO A 141 1.93 72.23 -2.01
N ARG A 142 2.05 72.53 -0.71
CA ARG A 142 1.07 73.33 0.05
C ARG A 142 1.73 74.31 1.01
N ASN A 143 1.05 75.40 1.31
CA ASN A 143 1.46 76.34 2.35
C ASN A 143 0.84 75.95 3.70
N VAL A 144 1.64 76.02 4.76
CA VAL A 144 1.23 75.76 6.14
C VAL A 144 1.67 76.90 7.05
N THR A 145 0.77 77.37 7.91
CA THR A 145 1.09 78.40 8.92
C THR A 145 1.33 77.71 10.25
N VAL A 146 2.52 77.93 10.82
CA VAL A 146 2.96 77.27 12.05
C VAL A 146 2.63 78.16 13.24
N ASN A 147 1.61 77.81 14.02
CA ASN A 147 1.18 78.58 15.21
C ASN A 147 1.58 77.89 16.54
N SER A 148 1.95 76.61 16.48
CA SER A 148 2.43 75.77 17.58
C SER A 148 3.34 74.70 17.01
N ASP A 149 3.96 73.88 17.87
CA ASP A 149 4.67 72.67 17.42
C ASP A 149 3.72 71.77 16.63
N THR A 150 4.10 71.42 15.40
CA THR A 150 3.23 70.71 14.46
C THR A 150 4.04 69.76 13.59
N THR A 151 3.47 68.58 13.32
CA THR A 151 4.00 67.59 12.38
C THR A 151 3.06 67.40 11.21
N TYR A 152 3.57 67.58 10.00
CA TYR A 152 2.90 67.23 8.75
C TYR A 152 3.52 65.94 8.20
N THR A 153 2.70 64.90 8.07
CA THR A 153 3.12 63.60 7.53
C THR A 153 2.49 63.42 6.16
N ALA A 154 3.30 63.19 5.13
CA ALA A 154 2.83 62.83 3.80
C ALA A 154 2.60 61.31 3.73
N ASP A 155 1.37 60.89 3.53
CA ASP A 155 1.01 59.50 3.28
C ASP A 155 1.41 59.13 1.84
N MET A 156 2.22 58.08 1.72
CA MET A 156 2.79 57.61 0.47
C MET A 156 2.22 56.23 0.13
N ASN A 157 1.57 56.12 -1.02
CA ASN A 157 1.26 54.83 -1.61
C ASN A 157 2.56 54.15 -2.02
N ALA A 158 2.67 52.85 -1.76
CA ALA A 158 3.83 52.05 -2.10
C ALA A 158 3.46 51.00 -3.14
N GLU A 159 4.28 50.89 -4.18
CA GLU A 159 4.23 49.81 -5.15
C GLU A 159 5.58 49.09 -5.17
N TYR A 160 5.53 47.77 -5.34
CA TYR A 160 6.71 46.93 -5.44
C TYR A 160 6.78 46.26 -6.80
N ARG A 161 7.99 46.19 -7.36
CA ARG A 161 8.26 45.49 -8.62
C ARG A 161 8.37 44.00 -8.36
N ILE A 162 7.66 43.23 -9.15
CA ILE A 162 7.70 41.77 -9.17
C ILE A 162 8.27 41.32 -10.50
N ASP A 163 9.37 40.58 -10.45
CA ASP A 163 9.96 39.94 -11.63
C ASP A 163 9.59 38.46 -11.65
N ARG A 164 9.18 37.97 -12.82
CA ARG A 164 8.82 36.57 -13.05
C ARG A 164 9.81 35.96 -14.05
N ALA A 165 10.36 34.80 -13.72
CA ALA A 165 11.34 34.09 -14.55
C ALA A 165 11.14 32.57 -14.47
N SER A 166 11.96 31.82 -15.23
CA SER A 166 12.08 30.37 -15.12
C SER A 166 13.52 29.90 -15.01
N THR A 167 13.70 28.71 -14.42
CA THR A 167 14.96 27.96 -14.48
C THR A 167 14.68 26.51 -14.93
N PRO A 168 15.32 26.02 -16.01
CA PRO A 168 16.18 26.77 -16.93
C PRO A 168 15.43 27.96 -17.58
N SER A 169 16.18 28.91 -18.16
CA SER A 169 15.63 30.15 -18.75
C SER A 169 14.78 29.85 -19.98
N LEU A 170 13.53 29.44 -19.76
CA LEU A 170 12.58 28.99 -20.78
C LEU A 170 11.74 30.14 -21.35
N TRP A 171 11.71 31.30 -20.68
CA TRP A 171 11.02 32.51 -21.11
C TRP A 171 11.71 33.77 -20.55
N GLU A 172 11.45 34.91 -21.20
CA GLU A 172 11.99 36.22 -20.80
C GLU A 172 11.46 36.66 -19.43
N VAL A 173 12.24 37.48 -18.72
CA VAL A 173 11.83 38.01 -17.42
C VAL A 173 10.70 39.03 -17.62
N PHE A 174 9.56 38.82 -16.95
CA PHE A 174 8.45 39.77 -16.95
C PHE A 174 8.45 40.58 -15.65
N SER A 175 8.57 41.90 -15.76
CA SER A 175 8.53 42.83 -14.63
C SER A 175 7.19 43.57 -14.57
N THR A 176 6.56 43.63 -13.41
CA THR A 176 5.30 44.37 -13.20
C THR A 176 5.25 45.02 -11.82
N TRP A 177 4.65 46.21 -11.73
CA TRP A 177 4.46 46.94 -10.47
C TRP A 177 3.10 46.60 -9.86
N TYR A 178 3.09 46.31 -8.57
CA TYR A 178 1.89 46.00 -7.81
C TYR A 178 1.80 46.85 -6.56
N GLU A 179 0.59 47.27 -6.20
CA GLU A 179 0.33 48.01 -4.97
C GLU A 179 0.62 47.15 -3.73
N ARG A 180 1.24 47.77 -2.72
CA ARG A 180 1.48 47.12 -1.44
C ARG A 180 0.17 46.67 -0.80
N GLY A 181 0.12 45.40 -0.38
CA GLY A 181 -1.03 44.77 0.23
C GLY A 181 -1.98 44.10 -0.76
N SER A 182 -1.75 44.23 -2.07
CA SER A 182 -2.52 43.50 -3.08
C SER A 182 -2.26 41.98 -2.98
N GLU A 183 -3.30 41.18 -3.17
CA GLU A 183 -3.20 39.73 -3.29
C GLU A 183 -3.22 39.36 -4.78
N VAL A 184 -2.18 38.66 -5.24
CA VAL A 184 -1.95 38.40 -6.66
C VAL A 184 -1.68 36.91 -6.88
N GLU A 185 -2.34 36.35 -7.90
CA GLU A 185 -2.14 34.97 -8.35
C GLU A 185 -1.11 34.90 -9.48
N PHE A 186 -0.16 33.99 -9.37
CA PHE A 186 0.88 33.73 -10.37
C PHE A 186 0.83 32.27 -10.84
N SER A 187 0.62 32.09 -12.14
CA SER A 187 0.58 30.78 -12.79
C SER A 187 1.75 30.60 -13.76
N THR A 188 2.11 29.36 -14.06
CA THR A 188 3.01 29.07 -15.18
C THR A 188 2.39 29.45 -16.52
N PHE A 189 3.20 29.89 -17.49
CA PHE A 189 2.71 30.40 -18.77
C PHE A 189 2.19 29.32 -19.73
N GLN A 190 2.65 28.07 -19.63
CA GLN A 190 2.15 26.91 -20.40
C GLN A 190 2.82 25.61 -19.92
N GLN A 191 2.19 24.46 -20.23
CA GLN A 191 2.83 23.15 -20.14
C GLN A 191 3.81 23.02 -21.31
N LEU A 192 5.08 22.74 -21.02
CA LEU A 192 6.13 22.60 -22.02
C LEU A 192 6.28 21.13 -22.38
N GLU A 193 6.35 20.80 -23.67
CA GLU A 193 6.42 19.40 -24.14
C GLU A 193 7.62 18.64 -23.56
N THR A 194 8.76 19.32 -23.35
CA THR A 194 10.01 18.71 -22.90
C THR A 194 10.36 19.03 -21.45
N TYR A 195 9.50 19.74 -20.71
CA TYR A 195 9.79 20.19 -19.35
C TYR A 195 8.55 20.14 -18.46
N ASN A 196 8.69 19.52 -17.29
CA ASN A 196 7.65 19.51 -16.26
C ASN A 196 7.92 20.59 -15.21
N PHE A 197 6.89 21.38 -14.88
CA PHE A 197 6.95 22.28 -13.73
C PHE A 197 7.21 21.47 -12.47
N SER A 198 8.19 21.92 -11.68
CA SER A 198 8.60 21.28 -10.43
C SER A 198 8.09 22.06 -9.23
N HIS A 199 8.50 23.33 -9.07
CA HIS A 199 8.16 24.17 -7.92
C HIS A 199 8.44 25.64 -8.18
N TRP A 200 7.97 26.50 -7.27
CA TRP A 200 8.29 27.92 -7.24
C TRP A 200 9.46 28.23 -6.31
N LEU A 201 10.35 29.12 -6.75
CA LEU A 201 11.31 29.80 -5.91
C LEU A 201 10.91 31.28 -5.79
N ILE A 202 10.78 31.80 -4.57
CA ILE A 202 10.54 33.22 -4.32
C ILE A 202 11.77 33.78 -3.61
N ASN A 203 12.46 34.74 -4.25
CA ASN A 203 13.73 35.30 -3.76
C ASN A 203 14.76 34.21 -3.39
N GLY A 204 14.74 33.08 -4.12
CA GLY A 204 15.61 31.92 -3.90
C GLY A 204 15.08 30.88 -2.90
N GLU A 205 13.96 31.13 -2.22
CA GLU A 205 13.36 30.17 -1.27
C GLU A 205 12.31 29.29 -1.95
N ASN A 206 12.34 27.99 -1.69
CA ASN A 206 11.35 27.04 -2.23
C ASN A 206 9.98 27.25 -1.55
N ARG A 207 8.96 27.46 -2.37
CA ARG A 207 7.57 27.69 -1.95
C ARG A 207 6.61 26.57 -2.37
N GLY A 208 7.15 25.45 -2.83
CA GLY A 208 6.42 24.26 -3.17
C GLY A 208 5.90 24.24 -4.62
N SER A 209 5.15 23.19 -4.93
CA SER A 209 4.70 22.82 -6.27
C SER A 209 3.26 23.25 -6.58
N SER A 210 2.62 24.02 -5.70
CA SER A 210 1.27 24.55 -5.95
C SER A 210 1.30 25.56 -7.09
N ASN A 211 0.52 25.32 -8.13
CA ASN A 211 0.40 26.17 -9.30
C ASN A 211 -1.09 26.30 -9.65
N PRO A 212 -1.69 27.49 -9.56
CA PRO A 212 -1.05 28.78 -9.28
C PRO A 212 -0.55 28.96 -7.83
N ILE A 213 0.33 29.96 -7.63
CA ILE A 213 0.75 30.44 -6.31
C ILE A 213 0.16 31.84 -6.05
N VAL A 214 -0.40 32.06 -4.86
CA VAL A 214 -1.01 33.33 -4.46
C VAL A 214 -0.12 34.02 -3.43
N LEU A 215 0.15 35.31 -3.63
CA LEU A 215 1.02 36.12 -2.78
C LEU A 215 0.38 37.46 -2.42
N VAL A 216 0.55 37.86 -1.15
CA VAL A 216 0.29 39.23 -0.72
C VAL A 216 1.56 40.04 -0.95
N ILE A 217 1.46 41.13 -1.71
CA ILE A 217 2.59 41.98 -2.09
C ILE A 217 2.97 42.89 -0.93
N ASP A 218 3.86 42.45 -0.06
CA ASP A 218 4.36 43.23 1.09
C ASP A 218 5.76 43.79 0.87
N LYS A 219 6.47 43.30 -0.15
CA LYS A 219 7.82 43.69 -0.59
C LYS A 219 8.07 43.26 -2.05
N PRO A 220 9.22 43.62 -2.65
CA PRO A 220 9.60 43.15 -3.98
C PRO A 220 9.87 41.63 -4.01
N PHE A 221 9.52 40.99 -5.14
CA PHE A 221 9.77 39.55 -5.35
C PHE A 221 10.41 39.28 -6.72
N LEU A 222 11.36 38.36 -6.74
CA LEU A 222 11.73 37.54 -7.89
C LEU A 222 11.04 36.18 -7.74
N ILE A 223 10.08 35.89 -8.61
CA ILE A 223 9.32 34.64 -8.66
C ILE A 223 9.89 33.81 -9.82
N MET A 224 10.47 32.65 -9.50
CA MET A 224 11.09 31.78 -10.48
C MET A 224 10.38 30.42 -10.53
N ALA A 225 9.84 30.08 -11.70
CA ALA A 225 9.28 28.77 -11.98
C ALA A 225 10.40 27.78 -12.30
N VAL A 226 10.55 26.73 -11.49
CA VAL A 226 11.55 25.68 -11.72
C VAL A 226 10.96 24.58 -12.57
N TYR A 227 11.64 24.21 -13.65
CA TYR A 227 11.25 23.14 -14.55
C TYR A 227 12.32 22.05 -14.62
N ALA A 228 11.89 20.80 -14.66
CA ALA A 228 12.75 19.63 -14.86
C ALA A 228 12.56 19.09 -16.29
N GLN A 229 13.67 18.79 -16.98
CA GLN A 229 13.63 18.22 -18.33
C GLN A 229 12.97 16.84 -18.29
N GLN A 230 12.00 16.60 -19.18
CA GLN A 230 11.46 15.27 -19.43
C GLN A 230 12.53 14.42 -20.12
N GLN A 231 12.81 13.24 -19.57
CA GLN A 231 13.66 12.26 -20.24
C GLN A 231 12.87 11.65 -21.40
N GLU A 232 13.44 11.63 -22.61
CA GLU A 232 12.85 10.92 -23.75
C GLU A 232 12.53 9.47 -23.34
N GLN A 233 11.35 9.00 -23.67
CA GLN A 233 10.92 7.63 -23.39
C GLN A 233 10.79 6.86 -24.70
N TYR A 234 11.24 5.61 -24.67
CA TYR A 234 11.13 4.67 -25.78
C TYR A 234 10.43 3.40 -25.30
N THR A 235 9.86 2.66 -26.24
CA THR A 235 9.20 1.39 -25.98
C THR A 235 10.11 0.21 -26.31
N LEU A 236 10.12 -0.77 -25.42
CA LEU A 236 10.73 -2.07 -25.65
C LEU A 236 9.62 -3.11 -25.68
N THR A 237 9.43 -3.73 -26.85
CA THR A 237 8.49 -4.84 -27.03
C THR A 237 9.26 -6.16 -27.12
N VAL A 238 8.91 -7.12 -26.27
CA VAL A 238 9.46 -8.47 -26.30
C VAL A 238 8.32 -9.43 -26.60
N THR A 239 8.46 -10.25 -27.63
CA THR A 239 7.48 -11.24 -28.06
C THR A 239 8.12 -12.61 -28.23
N THR A 240 7.31 -13.67 -28.29
CA THR A 240 7.75 -15.05 -28.53
C THR A 240 7.06 -15.60 -29.78
N THR A 241 7.73 -16.52 -30.48
CA THR A 241 7.21 -17.23 -31.66
C THR A 241 7.57 -18.72 -31.57
N PRO A 242 6.72 -19.66 -32.02
CA PRO A 242 5.42 -19.44 -32.66
C PRO A 242 4.29 -19.07 -31.68
N GLU A 243 4.42 -19.41 -30.41
CA GLU A 243 3.34 -19.21 -29.43
C GLU A 243 3.51 -17.90 -28.63
N PRO A 244 2.47 -17.05 -28.56
CA PRO A 244 2.40 -15.99 -27.56
C PRO A 244 2.04 -16.56 -26.18
N GLY A 245 2.04 -15.73 -25.14
CA GLY A 245 1.63 -16.14 -23.80
C GLY A 245 2.75 -16.77 -22.95
N LEU A 246 3.95 -16.91 -23.51
CA LEU A 246 5.08 -17.53 -22.82
C LEU A 246 5.74 -16.54 -21.84
N ASN A 247 6.27 -17.07 -20.73
CA ASN A 247 6.93 -16.26 -19.71
C ASN A 247 8.25 -15.69 -20.25
N ILE A 248 8.39 -14.37 -20.18
CA ILE A 248 9.57 -13.60 -20.56
C ILE A 248 9.98 -12.72 -19.37
N SER A 249 11.28 -12.54 -19.13
CA SER A 249 11.75 -11.65 -18.07
C SER A 249 12.29 -10.34 -18.66
N ILE A 250 11.82 -9.18 -18.19
CA ILE A 250 12.34 -7.85 -18.53
C ILE A 250 12.78 -7.16 -17.25
N GLY A 251 14.09 -6.89 -17.12
CA GLY A 251 14.66 -6.26 -15.93
C GLY A 251 14.59 -7.11 -14.67
N GLY A 252 14.45 -8.44 -14.80
CA GLY A 252 14.28 -9.37 -13.68
C GLY A 252 12.81 -9.64 -13.31
N THR A 253 11.85 -8.91 -13.88
CA THR A 253 10.42 -9.13 -13.68
C THR A 253 9.85 -10.01 -14.78
N ASN A 254 9.04 -11.00 -14.41
CA ASN A 254 8.40 -11.94 -15.32
C ASN A 254 7.09 -11.37 -15.89
N TYR A 255 6.87 -11.57 -17.18
CA TYR A 255 5.68 -11.15 -17.93
C TYR A 255 5.26 -12.23 -18.91
N SER A 256 3.99 -12.24 -19.29
CA SER A 256 3.51 -13.00 -20.46
C SER A 256 3.83 -12.24 -21.75
N SER A 257 4.35 -12.91 -22.77
CA SER A 257 4.56 -12.32 -24.10
C SER A 257 3.23 -12.17 -24.87
N PRO A 258 3.11 -11.20 -25.81
CA PRO A 258 4.01 -10.06 -25.98
C PRO A 258 3.90 -9.07 -24.82
N LYS A 259 5.02 -8.49 -24.41
CA LYS A 259 5.04 -7.40 -23.42
C LYS A 259 5.75 -6.17 -23.98
N THR A 260 5.08 -5.04 -23.91
CA THR A 260 5.65 -3.72 -24.14
C THR A 260 5.86 -3.01 -22.82
N VAL A 261 7.05 -2.45 -22.62
CA VAL A 261 7.37 -1.55 -21.49
C VAL A 261 7.91 -0.22 -22.03
N THR A 262 7.55 0.87 -21.38
CA THR A 262 8.07 2.21 -21.67
C THR A 262 9.22 2.51 -20.70
N LEU A 263 10.39 2.87 -21.22
CA LEU A 263 11.59 3.13 -20.44
C LEU A 263 12.25 4.43 -20.90
N ASN A 264 12.97 5.09 -20.00
CA ASN A 264 13.71 6.30 -20.33
C ASN A 264 14.89 5.96 -21.28
N SER A 265 15.20 6.86 -22.20
CA SER A 265 16.32 6.77 -23.12
C SER A 265 17.64 6.52 -22.37
N GLY A 266 18.48 5.64 -22.92
CA GLY A 266 19.73 5.18 -22.30
C GLY A 266 19.55 4.11 -21.22
N THR A 267 18.32 3.71 -20.85
CA THR A 267 18.11 2.64 -19.87
C THR A 267 18.59 1.30 -20.44
N SER A 268 19.45 0.60 -19.69
CA SER A 268 19.81 -0.79 -19.97
C SER A 268 18.93 -1.76 -19.18
N ARG A 269 18.33 -2.74 -19.86
CA ARG A 269 17.58 -3.84 -19.21
C ARG A 269 18.07 -5.20 -19.68
N ALA A 270 18.19 -6.11 -18.74
CA ALA A 270 18.39 -7.52 -19.03
C ALA A 270 17.05 -8.13 -19.48
N ILE A 271 17.04 -8.87 -20.59
CA ILE A 271 15.90 -9.65 -21.05
C ILE A 271 16.29 -11.12 -21.06
N ALA A 272 15.48 -11.98 -20.44
CA ALA A 272 15.76 -13.40 -20.34
C ALA A 272 14.73 -14.23 -21.12
N VAL A 273 15.19 -14.99 -22.12
CA VAL A 273 14.43 -15.89 -23.02
C VAL A 273 15.37 -16.96 -23.61
N THR A 274 14.83 -18.12 -23.99
CA THR A 274 15.62 -19.31 -24.39
C THR A 274 16.47 -19.14 -25.66
N SER A 275 15.99 -18.40 -26.67
CA SER A 275 16.75 -18.06 -27.89
C SER A 275 16.17 -16.83 -28.61
N TRP A 276 17.01 -16.10 -29.36
CA TRP A 276 16.64 -14.85 -30.06
C TRP A 276 16.61 -15.01 -31.59
N SER A 277 15.76 -14.24 -32.26
CA SER A 277 15.65 -14.21 -33.74
C SER A 277 16.87 -13.63 -34.46
N ASP A 278 17.79 -12.98 -33.74
CA ASP A 278 19.01 -12.37 -34.29
C ASP A 278 20.27 -13.25 -34.12
N THR A 279 20.08 -14.57 -34.00
CA THR A 279 21.13 -15.61 -33.84
C THR A 279 21.94 -15.56 -32.55
N ASN A 280 21.65 -14.60 -31.65
CA ASN A 280 22.32 -14.48 -30.36
C ASN A 280 21.80 -15.53 -29.36
N THR A 281 22.70 -16.17 -28.61
CA THR A 281 22.37 -17.22 -27.63
C THR A 281 22.55 -16.80 -26.18
N ASN A 282 23.00 -15.57 -25.90
CA ASN A 282 23.17 -15.08 -24.54
C ASN A 282 21.83 -14.87 -23.84
N ASN A 283 21.66 -15.51 -22.69
CA ASN A 283 20.48 -15.40 -21.84
C ASN A 283 20.91 -15.31 -20.35
N PRO A 284 20.62 -14.21 -19.63
CA PRO A 284 19.93 -13.00 -20.09
C PRO A 284 20.80 -12.10 -20.97
N ARG A 285 20.16 -11.27 -21.81
CA ARG A 285 20.81 -10.27 -22.69
C ARG A 285 20.55 -8.86 -22.20
N THR A 286 21.57 -8.02 -22.08
CA THR A 286 21.40 -6.60 -21.76
C THR A 286 21.19 -5.78 -23.04
N ILE A 287 20.14 -4.96 -23.07
CA ILE A 287 19.79 -4.07 -24.19
C ILE A 287 19.70 -2.64 -23.67
N THR A 288 20.33 -1.70 -24.36
CA THR A 288 20.24 -0.25 -24.10
C THR A 288 19.26 0.39 -25.06
N LEU A 289 18.28 1.10 -24.51
CA LEU A 289 17.17 1.66 -25.28
C LEU A 289 17.47 3.08 -25.78
N ASN A 290 17.70 3.24 -27.09
CA ASN A 290 17.95 4.55 -27.74
C ASN A 290 16.93 4.90 -28.84
N SER A 291 15.96 4.01 -29.06
CA SER A 291 14.82 4.15 -29.98
C SER A 291 13.76 3.12 -29.57
N ASP A 292 12.56 3.18 -30.15
CA ASP A 292 11.63 2.06 -30.04
C ASP A 292 12.27 0.78 -30.61
N MET A 293 12.15 -0.33 -29.89
CA MET A 293 12.74 -1.61 -30.27
C MET A 293 11.77 -2.76 -30.05
N THR A 294 11.83 -3.75 -30.95
CA THR A 294 11.09 -5.02 -30.83
C THR A 294 12.04 -6.20 -30.97
N TYR A 295 11.96 -7.15 -30.04
CA TYR A 295 12.69 -8.42 -30.11
C TYR A 295 11.73 -9.60 -30.08
N THR A 296 11.99 -10.58 -30.94
CA THR A 296 11.25 -11.83 -31.02
C THR A 296 12.13 -12.98 -30.53
N ALA A 297 11.69 -13.67 -29.49
CA ALA A 297 12.32 -14.89 -29.02
C ALA A 297 11.74 -16.11 -29.74
N GLU A 298 12.61 -16.88 -30.39
CA GLU A 298 12.22 -18.08 -31.11
C GLU A 298 12.23 -19.27 -30.17
N MET A 299 11.10 -19.95 -30.05
CA MET A 299 10.91 -21.11 -29.18
C MET A 299 10.79 -22.37 -30.02
N LYS A 300 11.42 -23.46 -29.55
CA LYS A 300 11.19 -24.79 -30.13
C LYS A 300 9.93 -25.38 -29.49
N VAL A 301 9.06 -25.94 -30.32
CA VAL A 301 7.88 -26.67 -29.86
C VAL A 301 8.25 -28.13 -29.68
N GLU A 302 7.97 -28.69 -28.51
CA GLU A 302 8.07 -30.13 -28.25
C GLU A 302 6.67 -30.71 -28.01
N TYR A 303 6.44 -31.93 -28.48
CA TYR A 303 5.21 -32.68 -28.23
C TYR A 303 5.50 -33.91 -27.37
N LYS A 304 4.64 -34.14 -26.39
CA LYS A 304 4.71 -35.32 -25.53
C LYS A 304 4.20 -36.55 -26.29
N VAL A 305 5.01 -37.60 -26.27
CA VAL A 305 4.63 -38.94 -26.70
C VAL A 305 4.46 -39.82 -25.48
N THR A 306 3.31 -40.49 -25.43
CA THR A 306 2.99 -41.54 -24.47
C THR A 306 2.91 -42.86 -25.21
N THR A 307 3.28 -43.95 -24.55
CA THR A 307 3.24 -45.29 -25.12
C THR A 307 2.50 -46.24 -24.20
N GLY A 308 1.83 -47.24 -24.76
CA GLY A 308 1.06 -48.21 -23.98
C GLY A 308 0.77 -49.49 -24.74
N THR A 309 0.35 -50.52 -24.04
CA THR A 309 -0.10 -51.77 -24.65
C THR A 309 -1.53 -52.05 -24.24
N ASN A 310 -2.31 -52.70 -25.10
CA ASN A 310 -3.65 -53.15 -24.78
C ASN A 310 -3.83 -54.62 -25.19
N PRO A 311 -4.14 -55.54 -24.26
CA PRO A 311 -4.27 -55.34 -22.81
C PRO A 311 -2.99 -54.80 -22.17
N ALA A 312 -3.07 -54.07 -21.06
CA ALA A 312 -1.90 -53.48 -20.40
C ALA A 312 -0.86 -54.54 -19.95
N GLY A 313 0.41 -54.16 -19.82
CA GLY A 313 1.47 -55.01 -19.25
C GLY A 313 2.75 -55.17 -20.09
N GLY A 314 2.84 -54.54 -21.25
CA GLY A 314 4.11 -54.40 -22.00
C GLY A 314 4.59 -52.95 -22.05
N THR A 315 5.91 -52.76 -22.06
CA THR A 315 6.56 -51.44 -22.19
C THR A 315 7.05 -51.23 -23.61
N ILE A 316 6.70 -50.09 -24.21
CA ILE A 316 7.22 -49.67 -25.52
C ILE A 316 8.19 -48.51 -25.28
N GLU A 317 9.44 -48.66 -25.73
CA GLU A 317 10.43 -47.59 -25.68
C GLU A 317 10.04 -46.40 -26.58
N GLY A 318 10.39 -45.18 -26.14
CA GLY A 318 10.15 -43.96 -26.92
C GLY A 318 9.03 -43.06 -26.40
N ALA A 319 8.55 -43.26 -25.17
CA ALA A 319 7.79 -42.22 -24.47
C ALA A 319 8.73 -41.06 -24.08
N GLY A 320 8.25 -39.83 -24.15
CA GLY A 320 9.05 -38.64 -23.85
C GLY A 320 8.62 -37.41 -24.65
N TRP A 321 9.38 -36.32 -24.50
CA TRP A 321 9.19 -35.09 -25.27
C TRP A 321 10.06 -35.12 -26.53
N TYR A 322 9.49 -34.68 -27.65
CA TYR A 322 10.18 -34.65 -28.93
C TYR A 322 9.93 -33.33 -29.63
N ILE A 323 10.96 -32.75 -30.21
CA ILE A 323 10.85 -31.55 -31.07
C ILE A 323 9.86 -31.85 -32.21
N ALA A 324 8.95 -30.91 -32.46
CA ALA A 324 7.97 -30.99 -33.53
C ALA A 324 8.63 -31.34 -34.88
N GLY A 325 8.08 -32.34 -35.57
CA GLY A 325 8.62 -32.88 -36.83
C GLY A 325 9.60 -34.05 -36.66
N THR A 326 9.95 -34.43 -35.43
CA THR A 326 10.78 -35.62 -35.19
C THR A 326 10.07 -36.88 -35.68
N VAL A 327 10.74 -37.69 -36.49
CA VAL A 327 10.25 -39.02 -36.89
C VAL A 327 10.86 -40.07 -35.97
N LYS A 328 10.01 -40.85 -35.30
CA LYS A 328 10.42 -41.88 -34.35
C LYS A 328 9.80 -43.23 -34.71
N ASN A 329 10.59 -44.29 -34.57
CA ASN A 329 10.14 -45.66 -34.77
C ASN A 329 9.76 -46.30 -33.42
N PHE A 330 8.61 -46.94 -33.37
CA PHE A 330 8.10 -47.68 -32.20
C PHE A 330 8.00 -49.16 -32.53
N THR A 331 8.49 -49.99 -31.62
CA THR A 331 8.48 -51.45 -31.76
C THR A 331 7.59 -52.05 -30.68
N ALA A 332 6.66 -52.92 -31.06
CA ALA A 332 5.75 -53.56 -30.12
C ALA A 332 6.53 -54.64 -29.34
N PRO A 333 6.50 -54.63 -28.00
CA PRO A 333 7.24 -55.60 -27.19
C PRO A 333 6.72 -57.03 -27.38
N VAL A 334 7.60 -58.02 -27.37
CA VAL A 334 7.16 -59.43 -27.37
C VAL A 334 6.49 -59.75 -26.03
N ARG A 335 5.30 -60.37 -26.07
CA ARG A 335 4.51 -60.73 -24.89
C ARG A 335 4.11 -62.20 -24.91
N THR A 336 4.33 -62.90 -23.80
CA THR A 336 3.95 -64.32 -23.68
C THR A 336 2.43 -64.47 -23.57
N GLY A 337 1.83 -65.34 -24.38
CA GLY A 337 0.37 -65.57 -24.42
C GLY A 337 -0.43 -64.51 -25.19
N TYR A 338 0.25 -63.61 -25.90
CA TYR A 338 -0.35 -62.53 -26.67
C TYR A 338 0.36 -62.36 -28.01
N THR A 339 -0.40 -62.29 -29.11
CA THR A 339 0.15 -61.95 -30.43
C THR A 339 -0.12 -60.47 -30.72
N PHE A 340 0.90 -59.73 -31.16
CA PHE A 340 0.72 -58.34 -31.61
C PHE A 340 -0.26 -58.30 -32.79
N SER A 341 -1.23 -57.39 -32.73
CA SER A 341 -2.25 -57.23 -33.75
C SER A 341 -1.98 -55.99 -34.62
N HIS A 342 -1.97 -54.80 -34.03
CA HIS A 342 -1.82 -53.53 -34.76
C HIS A 342 -1.47 -52.37 -33.83
N TRP A 343 -1.08 -51.24 -34.40
CA TRP A 343 -0.88 -49.98 -33.67
C TRP A 343 -2.14 -49.11 -33.69
N VAL A 344 -2.43 -48.48 -32.55
CA VAL A 344 -3.42 -47.42 -32.42
C VAL A 344 -2.72 -46.16 -31.96
N ILE A 345 -2.82 -45.07 -32.74
CA ILE A 345 -2.25 -43.77 -32.39
C ILE A 345 -3.39 -42.76 -32.20
N ASN A 346 -3.48 -42.17 -31.00
CA ASN A 346 -4.56 -41.23 -30.64
C ASN A 346 -5.97 -41.78 -30.96
N GLY A 347 -6.19 -43.07 -30.72
CA GLY A 347 -7.47 -43.74 -31.00
C GLY A 347 -7.67 -44.26 -32.43
N THR A 348 -6.78 -43.92 -33.37
CA THR A 348 -6.87 -44.36 -34.77
C THR A 348 -5.98 -45.57 -35.03
N ASN A 349 -6.53 -46.64 -35.61
CA ASN A 349 -5.77 -47.82 -36.05
C ASN A 349 -4.91 -47.49 -37.28
N LEU A 350 -3.59 -47.70 -37.18
CA LEU A 350 -2.62 -47.44 -38.26
C LEU A 350 -2.01 -48.72 -38.87
N GLY A 351 -2.55 -49.89 -38.56
CA GLY A 351 -2.15 -51.17 -39.14
C GLY A 351 -1.12 -51.95 -38.33
N ASP A 352 -0.69 -53.07 -38.90
CA ASP A 352 0.08 -54.14 -38.28
C ASP A 352 1.59 -54.10 -38.56
N ALA A 353 2.07 -53.06 -39.25
CA ALA A 353 3.49 -52.85 -39.48
C ALA A 353 4.23 -52.64 -38.14
N ASN A 354 5.17 -53.54 -37.82
CA ASN A 354 5.97 -53.49 -36.61
C ASN A 354 7.46 -53.69 -36.94
N PRO A 355 8.34 -52.69 -36.72
CA PRO A 355 8.08 -51.39 -36.10
C PRO A 355 7.25 -50.42 -36.97
N ILE A 356 6.64 -49.42 -36.34
CA ILE A 356 5.92 -48.30 -37.01
C ILE A 356 6.71 -46.99 -36.91
N SER A 357 6.80 -46.25 -38.02
CA SER A 357 7.38 -44.90 -38.07
C SER A 357 6.30 -43.83 -37.88
N VAL A 358 6.52 -42.91 -36.93
CA VAL A 358 5.55 -41.86 -36.56
C VAL A 358 6.21 -40.50 -36.62
N ASN A 359 5.59 -39.57 -37.36
CA ASN A 359 5.96 -38.16 -37.33
C ASN A 359 5.30 -37.46 -36.14
N ILE A 360 6.10 -36.90 -35.24
CA ILE A 360 5.67 -36.23 -34.02
C ILE A 360 5.43 -34.75 -34.33
N ASN A 361 4.28 -34.46 -34.92
CA ASN A 361 3.81 -33.10 -35.24
C ASN A 361 2.65 -32.62 -34.35
N SER A 362 2.27 -33.44 -33.36
CA SER A 362 1.30 -33.16 -32.30
C SER A 362 1.53 -34.17 -31.17
N PRO A 363 0.94 -34.00 -29.98
CA PRO A 363 1.01 -35.02 -28.94
C PRO A 363 0.52 -36.38 -29.47
N LYS A 364 1.27 -37.45 -29.19
CA LYS A 364 0.93 -38.80 -29.64
C LYS A 364 0.75 -39.75 -28.45
N ASN A 365 -0.29 -40.56 -28.49
CA ASN A 365 -0.49 -41.71 -27.64
C ASN A 365 -0.39 -42.97 -28.50
N ILE A 366 0.71 -43.68 -28.38
CA ILE A 366 1.08 -44.84 -29.22
C ILE A 366 0.75 -46.13 -28.47
N VAL A 367 -0.26 -46.85 -28.92
CA VAL A 367 -0.74 -48.07 -28.25
C VAL A 367 -0.55 -49.29 -29.15
N ALA A 368 0.21 -50.29 -28.70
CA ALA A 368 0.27 -51.60 -29.36
C ALA A 368 -0.88 -52.48 -28.88
N GLN A 369 -1.73 -52.92 -29.80
CA GLN A 369 -2.85 -53.81 -29.55
C GLN A 369 -2.43 -55.27 -29.69
N TYR A 370 -2.87 -56.13 -28.78
CA TYR A 370 -2.59 -57.56 -28.77
C TYR A 370 -3.86 -58.39 -28.71
N THR A 371 -3.81 -59.56 -29.33
CA THR A 371 -4.85 -60.59 -29.21
C THR A 371 -4.33 -61.67 -28.27
N ALA A 372 -5.12 -62.02 -27.25
CA ALA A 372 -4.80 -63.12 -26.33
C ALA A 372 -4.85 -64.47 -27.06
N GLU A 373 -3.85 -65.31 -26.85
CA GLU A 373 -3.86 -66.69 -27.34
C GLU A 373 -4.89 -67.49 -26.54
N SER A 374 -5.94 -67.97 -27.20
CA SER A 374 -7.12 -68.51 -26.51
C SER A 374 -6.81 -69.83 -25.79
N THR A 375 -6.96 -69.85 -24.47
CA THR A 375 -7.44 -71.03 -23.74
C THR A 375 -8.72 -70.65 -22.99
N THR A 376 -9.83 -71.23 -23.42
CA THR A 376 -11.17 -70.95 -22.89
C THR A 376 -11.31 -71.49 -21.47
N LYS A 377 -11.64 -70.63 -20.51
CA LYS A 377 -12.29 -71.03 -19.25
C LYS A 377 -13.43 -70.06 -18.96
N ASN A 378 -14.66 -70.57 -19.04
CA ASN A 378 -15.85 -69.87 -18.56
C ASN A 378 -15.85 -69.89 -17.03
N ILE A 379 -16.15 -68.76 -16.40
CA ILE A 379 -16.44 -68.66 -14.97
C ILE A 379 -17.90 -68.23 -14.83
N TYR A 380 -18.69 -69.03 -14.12
CA TYR A 380 -19.97 -68.61 -13.54
C TYR A 380 -19.75 -68.37 -12.04
N GLY A 381 -20.39 -67.35 -11.47
CA GLY A 381 -20.35 -67.06 -10.04
C GLY A 381 -21.61 -66.36 -9.56
N THR A 382 -22.08 -66.73 -8.37
CA THR A 382 -23.22 -66.15 -7.66
C THR A 382 -22.68 -65.09 -6.68
N VAL A 383 -23.28 -63.90 -6.66
CA VAL A 383 -22.91 -62.82 -5.72
C VAL A 383 -23.40 -63.20 -4.32
N THR A 384 -22.49 -63.21 -3.34
CA THR A 384 -22.80 -63.27 -1.90
C THR A 384 -22.20 -62.03 -1.24
N PRO A 385 -22.93 -61.28 -0.39
CA PRO A 385 -22.38 -60.10 0.27
C PRO A 385 -21.23 -60.49 1.20
N TYR A 386 -20.11 -59.77 1.07
CA TYR A 386 -18.94 -59.94 1.91
C TYR A 386 -19.20 -59.35 3.31
N THR A 387 -19.02 -60.16 4.36
CA THR A 387 -19.18 -59.79 5.78
C THR A 387 -17.89 -60.02 6.57
N GLY A 388 -16.73 -59.86 5.92
CA GLY A 388 -15.42 -59.98 6.55
C GLY A 388 -14.73 -58.63 6.76
N ASN A 389 -13.96 -58.49 7.84
CA ASN A 389 -13.11 -57.32 8.06
C ASN A 389 -12.01 -57.23 6.98
N ILE A 390 -11.78 -56.01 6.48
CA ILE A 390 -10.75 -55.73 5.48
C ILE A 390 -9.37 -55.89 6.12
N LYS A 391 -8.49 -56.71 5.53
CA LYS A 391 -7.07 -56.76 5.89
C LYS A 391 -6.34 -55.60 5.21
N THR A 392 -5.72 -54.74 6.00
CA THR A 392 -5.00 -53.51 5.61
C THR A 392 -3.60 -53.74 5.03
N SER A 393 -3.21 -54.99 4.72
CA SER A 393 -1.84 -55.34 4.33
C SER A 393 -1.49 -55.08 2.86
N SER A 394 -2.19 -54.17 2.17
CA SER A 394 -1.92 -53.82 0.76
C SER A 394 -1.84 -52.31 0.50
N LEU A 395 -1.65 -51.52 1.55
CA LEU A 395 -1.25 -50.11 1.46
C LEU A 395 0.24 -50.01 1.79
N ASP A 396 1.10 -50.50 0.89
CA ASP A 396 2.53 -50.26 0.99
C ASP A 396 2.92 -49.02 0.17
N GLU A 397 3.79 -48.22 0.78
CA GLU A 397 4.36 -46.93 0.36
C GLU A 397 3.46 -45.70 0.56
N THR A 398 3.29 -45.29 1.82
CA THR A 398 2.94 -43.90 2.17
C THR A 398 4.14 -43.21 2.81
N GLU A 399 4.56 -42.09 2.21
CA GLU A 399 5.38 -41.08 2.87
C GLU A 399 4.71 -40.71 4.20
N THR A 400 5.34 -41.10 5.30
CA THR A 400 4.93 -40.65 6.63
C THR A 400 5.36 -39.18 6.76
N LEU A 401 4.51 -38.24 6.33
CA LEU A 401 4.63 -36.85 6.76
C LEU A 401 4.23 -36.80 8.24
N SER A 402 5.20 -36.99 9.12
CA SER A 402 5.00 -36.85 10.55
C SER A 402 4.69 -35.38 10.86
N ASN A 403 3.42 -35.05 11.06
CA ASN A 403 3.02 -33.76 11.59
C ASN A 403 3.28 -33.75 13.11
N THR A 404 4.54 -33.51 13.48
CA THR A 404 5.02 -33.54 14.88
C THR A 404 4.35 -32.47 15.74
N GLU A 405 3.71 -31.47 15.14
CA GLU A 405 3.06 -30.35 15.83
C GLU A 405 1.67 -30.65 16.41
N ILE A 406 1.04 -31.78 16.06
CA ILE A 406 -0.36 -32.08 16.47
C ILE A 406 -0.41 -33.10 17.63
N ARG A 407 0.72 -33.71 18.01
CA ARG A 407 0.78 -34.66 19.12
C ARG A 407 0.81 -33.93 20.47
N THR A 408 -0.35 -33.51 20.95
CA THR A 408 -0.50 -33.00 22.31
C THR A 408 -0.41 -34.16 23.31
N THR A 409 0.79 -34.44 23.80
CA THR A 409 1.01 -35.48 24.83
C THR A 409 1.49 -34.91 26.16
N ASN A 410 1.27 -33.61 26.39
CA ASN A 410 1.98 -32.82 27.39
C ASN A 410 1.67 -33.12 28.87
N ASP A 411 0.89 -34.16 29.21
CA ASP A 411 0.52 -34.46 30.60
C ASP A 411 0.88 -35.88 31.10
N LYS A 412 1.59 -36.70 30.32
CA LYS A 412 2.00 -38.05 30.78
C LYS A 412 3.51 -38.13 31.03
N PRO A 413 3.97 -38.67 32.18
CA PRO A 413 5.39 -38.76 32.50
C PRO A 413 6.10 -39.71 31.54
N GLU A 414 7.24 -39.29 31.00
CA GLU A 414 8.02 -40.04 29.99
C GLU A 414 8.52 -41.41 30.50
N TYR A 415 8.70 -41.55 31.82
CA TYR A 415 9.11 -42.77 32.49
C TYR A 415 8.52 -42.85 33.91
N ILE A 416 8.50 -44.05 34.49
CA ILE A 416 8.14 -44.26 35.89
C ILE A 416 9.37 -43.91 36.76
N GLU A 417 9.21 -42.96 37.68
CA GLU A 417 10.28 -42.50 38.55
C GLU A 417 10.83 -43.64 39.42
N ASN A 418 12.16 -43.69 39.57
CA ASN A 418 12.90 -44.71 40.34
C ASN A 418 12.79 -46.14 39.81
N GLU A 419 12.30 -46.36 38.58
CA GLU A 419 12.28 -47.68 37.95
C GLU A 419 13.19 -47.79 36.73
N TYR A 420 13.93 -48.90 36.66
CA TYR A 420 14.95 -49.14 35.65
C TYR A 420 14.85 -50.55 35.08
N LEU A 421 15.21 -50.69 33.79
CA LEU A 421 15.43 -51.95 33.11
C LEU A 421 16.93 -52.13 32.89
N LEU A 422 17.51 -53.14 33.54
CA LEU A 422 18.93 -53.47 33.45
C LEU A 422 19.11 -54.64 32.48
N LYS A 423 19.78 -54.44 31.35
CA LYS A 423 20.21 -55.56 30.52
C LYS A 423 21.37 -56.26 31.22
N VAL A 424 21.28 -57.57 31.42
CA VAL A 424 22.28 -58.33 32.17
C VAL A 424 22.82 -59.52 31.39
N GLU A 425 24.06 -59.89 31.67
CA GLU A 425 24.65 -61.13 31.14
C GLU A 425 24.13 -62.37 31.90
N SER A 426 23.91 -62.21 33.21
CA SER A 426 23.45 -63.24 34.13
C SER A 426 22.55 -62.66 35.23
N PHE A 427 21.35 -63.21 35.39
CA PHE A 427 20.44 -62.83 36.49
C PHE A 427 21.06 -63.09 37.86
N GLU A 428 21.70 -64.25 38.02
CA GLU A 428 22.26 -64.67 39.32
C GLU A 428 23.38 -63.74 39.78
N GLU A 429 24.26 -63.33 38.86
CA GLU A 429 25.39 -62.45 39.18
C GLU A 429 24.91 -61.03 39.52
N THR A 430 24.05 -60.45 38.69
CA THR A 430 23.57 -59.09 38.91
C THR A 430 22.67 -59.00 40.12
N GLU A 431 21.71 -59.91 40.31
CA GLU A 431 20.83 -59.86 41.49
C GLU A 431 21.57 -60.19 42.78
N GLY A 432 22.54 -61.12 42.74
CA GLY A 432 23.41 -61.42 43.87
C GLY A 432 24.18 -60.18 44.35
N SER A 433 24.50 -59.27 43.43
CA SER A 433 25.19 -58.02 43.75
C SER A 433 24.32 -56.98 44.50
N PHE A 434 22.99 -57.02 44.38
CA PHE A 434 22.11 -55.98 44.94
C PHE A 434 22.22 -55.82 46.45
N SER A 435 22.42 -56.92 47.18
CA SER A 435 22.55 -56.90 48.65
C SER A 435 23.93 -56.49 49.16
N THR A 436 24.93 -56.49 48.28
CA THR A 436 26.35 -56.20 48.64
C THR A 436 26.87 -54.92 48.01
N ALA A 437 26.15 -54.37 47.02
CA ALA A 437 26.45 -53.08 46.43
C ALA A 437 26.32 -51.97 47.46
N SER A 438 27.26 -51.02 47.47
CA SER A 438 27.19 -49.82 48.31
C SER A 438 26.27 -48.77 47.70
N LEU A 439 25.06 -49.17 47.32
CA LEU A 439 24.04 -48.37 46.65
C LEU A 439 22.76 -48.30 47.49
N PRO A 440 21.85 -47.34 47.21
CA PRO A 440 20.48 -47.39 47.72
C PRO A 440 19.81 -48.74 47.46
N GLU A 441 18.84 -49.12 48.30
CA GLU A 441 18.15 -50.42 48.19
C GLU A 441 17.62 -50.64 46.77
N ILE A 442 17.96 -51.80 46.19
CA ILE A 442 17.54 -52.22 44.85
C ILE A 442 16.48 -53.30 44.99
N GLN A 443 15.23 -52.94 44.74
CA GLN A 443 14.11 -53.89 44.76
C GLN A 443 13.96 -54.53 43.38
N LEU A 444 14.05 -55.85 43.31
CA LEU A 444 13.68 -56.61 42.11
C LEU A 444 12.16 -56.56 41.91
N ILE A 445 11.73 -56.14 40.72
CA ILE A 445 10.33 -56.17 40.29
C ILE A 445 10.07 -57.40 39.43
N ASP A 446 10.86 -57.60 38.37
CA ASP A 446 10.63 -58.67 37.40
C ASP A 446 11.92 -59.10 36.67
N ARG A 447 11.90 -60.32 36.11
CA ARG A 447 12.92 -60.83 35.18
C ARG A 447 12.28 -61.04 33.83
N ILE A 448 12.82 -60.36 32.83
CA ILE A 448 12.30 -60.37 31.47
C ILE A 448 13.26 -61.17 30.59
N GLU A 449 12.79 -62.32 30.16
CA GLU A 449 13.44 -63.15 29.14
C GLU A 449 12.47 -63.56 28.04
N ASP A 450 13.01 -63.75 26.83
CA ASP A 450 12.21 -64.28 25.73
C ASP A 450 12.10 -65.80 25.84
N TYR A 451 11.28 -66.40 24.97
CA TYR A 451 11.03 -67.84 24.98
C TYR A 451 12.32 -68.69 24.81
N TYR A 452 13.38 -68.11 24.25
CA TYR A 452 14.67 -68.77 24.02
C TYR A 452 15.73 -68.44 25.09
N GLY A 453 15.41 -67.56 26.06
CA GLY A 453 16.31 -67.13 27.13
C GLY A 453 17.36 -66.10 26.72
N GLU A 454 17.18 -65.45 25.57
CA GLU A 454 18.16 -64.54 24.96
C GLU A 454 18.01 -63.09 25.44
N LEU A 455 16.77 -62.60 25.60
CA LEU A 455 16.54 -61.35 26.31
C LEU A 455 16.80 -61.60 27.80
N LYS A 456 17.59 -60.75 28.44
CA LYS A 456 17.83 -60.83 29.88
C LYS A 456 17.81 -59.43 30.46
N TYR A 457 16.63 -59.01 30.90
CA TYR A 457 16.47 -57.73 31.58
C TYR A 457 15.96 -57.95 33.00
N ILE A 458 16.52 -57.19 33.92
CA ILE A 458 16.02 -57.09 35.29
C ILE A 458 15.29 -55.77 35.41
N HIS A 459 14.01 -55.82 35.76
CA HIS A 459 13.25 -54.64 36.15
C HIS A 459 13.45 -54.40 37.64
N VAL A 460 13.98 -53.24 38.00
CA VAL A 460 14.27 -52.87 39.38
C VAL A 460 13.66 -51.53 39.75
N ARG A 461 13.40 -51.34 41.05
CA ARG A 461 13.08 -50.05 41.64
C ARG A 461 14.14 -49.64 42.66
N THR A 462 14.69 -48.44 42.51
CA THR A 462 15.70 -47.88 43.42
C THR A 462 15.85 -46.38 43.23
N THR A 463 16.36 -45.69 44.24
CA THR A 463 16.78 -44.29 44.14
C THR A 463 18.24 -44.14 43.71
N ALA A 464 18.96 -45.24 43.45
CA ALA A 464 20.28 -45.22 42.85
C ALA A 464 20.23 -44.60 41.45
N SER A 465 21.27 -43.87 41.08
CA SER A 465 21.40 -43.28 39.75
C SER A 465 21.68 -44.34 38.68
N GLU A 466 21.38 -44.01 37.42
CA GLU A 466 21.67 -44.90 36.29
C GLU A 466 23.15 -45.28 36.19
N GLU A 467 24.05 -44.35 36.54
CA GLU A 467 25.49 -44.57 36.49
C GLU A 467 25.94 -45.58 37.57
N GLU A 468 25.37 -45.47 38.77
CA GLU A 468 25.58 -46.43 39.85
C GLU A 468 25.09 -47.83 39.46
N LEU A 469 23.93 -47.92 38.81
CA LEU A 469 23.38 -49.17 38.32
C LEU A 469 24.21 -49.78 37.18
N ARG A 470 24.82 -48.96 36.31
CA ARG A 470 25.76 -49.44 35.28
C ARG A 470 27.01 -50.06 35.86
N GLY A 471 27.39 -49.68 37.09
CA GLY A 471 28.54 -50.22 37.79
C GLY A 471 28.32 -51.59 38.45
N LEU A 472 27.10 -52.12 38.44
CA LEU A 472 26.80 -53.42 39.03
C LEU A 472 27.37 -54.57 38.18
N PRO A 473 27.92 -55.62 38.82
CA PRO A 473 28.38 -56.83 38.12
C PRO A 473 27.32 -57.40 37.18
N GLY A 474 27.74 -57.73 35.95
CA GLY A 474 26.89 -58.32 34.92
C GLY A 474 25.91 -57.36 34.23
N VAL A 475 25.83 -56.08 34.61
CA VAL A 475 24.99 -55.08 33.91
C VAL A 475 25.68 -54.60 32.65
N VAL A 476 25.01 -54.81 31.50
CA VAL A 476 25.48 -54.38 30.17
C VAL A 476 24.88 -53.02 29.79
N GLN A 477 23.66 -52.75 30.22
CA GLN A 477 22.94 -51.53 29.88
C GLN A 477 21.91 -51.20 30.95
N VAL A 478 21.69 -49.90 31.19
CA VAL A 478 20.63 -49.37 32.04
C VAL A 478 19.73 -48.46 31.20
N SER A 479 18.42 -48.64 31.35
CA SER A 479 17.38 -47.81 30.75
C SER A 479 16.34 -47.47 31.81
N ARG A 480 15.71 -46.28 31.74
CA ARG A 480 14.53 -45.97 32.57
C ARG A 480 13.32 -46.78 32.11
N ASN A 481 12.38 -47.03 33.01
CA ASN A 481 11.10 -47.66 32.63
C ASN A 481 10.17 -46.64 31.94
N SER A 482 10.30 -46.49 30.62
CA SER A 482 9.50 -45.56 29.81
C SER A 482 8.01 -45.93 29.79
N THR A 483 7.12 -44.93 29.73
CA THR A 483 5.67 -45.15 29.60
C THR A 483 5.22 -45.08 28.14
N PHE A 484 4.15 -45.82 27.79
CA PHE A 484 3.53 -45.82 26.45
C PHE A 484 2.00 -45.71 26.59
N TYR A 485 1.31 -45.02 25.66
CA TYR A 485 -0.15 -44.83 25.66
C TYR A 485 -0.76 -44.95 24.25
N ALA A 486 -2.06 -45.28 24.19
CA ALA A 486 -2.85 -45.26 22.95
C ALA A 486 -3.05 -43.82 22.44
N LEU A 487 -3.04 -43.66 21.12
CA LEU A 487 -3.32 -42.40 20.43
C LEU A 487 -4.80 -42.45 19.97
N GLU A 488 -5.65 -41.55 20.46
CA GLU A 488 -7.01 -41.35 19.93
C GLU A 488 -7.26 -39.84 19.75
N THR A 489 -7.58 -39.43 18.52
CA THR A 489 -7.79 -38.04 18.13
C THR A 489 -9.29 -37.73 18.08
N THR A 490 -9.90 -37.46 19.23
CA THR A 490 -11.32 -37.06 19.32
C THR A 490 -11.46 -35.53 19.38
N PRO A 491 -12.22 -34.89 18.48
CA PRO A 491 -12.49 -33.44 18.55
C PRO A 491 -13.17 -33.02 19.86
N ASN A 492 -12.83 -31.83 20.37
CA ASN A 492 -13.43 -31.26 21.59
C ASN A 492 -14.59 -30.27 21.33
N ASP A 493 -15.02 -30.14 20.07
CA ASP A 493 -16.00 -29.15 19.60
C ASP A 493 -17.39 -29.41 20.19
N THR A 494 -18.08 -28.34 20.59
CA THR A 494 -19.34 -28.40 21.36
C THR A 494 -20.41 -29.29 20.72
N PHE A 495 -20.51 -29.27 19.38
CA PHE A 495 -21.52 -30.01 18.62
C PHE A 495 -20.96 -31.23 17.88
N TYR A 496 -19.69 -31.61 18.08
CA TYR A 496 -19.16 -32.86 17.52
C TYR A 496 -20.00 -34.11 17.87
N PRO A 497 -20.50 -34.28 19.12
CA PRO A 497 -21.28 -35.46 19.48
C PRO A 497 -22.58 -35.68 18.68
N ILE A 498 -23.08 -34.65 17.99
CA ILE A 498 -24.29 -34.76 17.14
C ILE A 498 -23.97 -34.89 15.64
N GLN A 499 -22.68 -34.92 15.25
CA GLN A 499 -22.24 -35.14 13.87
C GLN A 499 -22.15 -36.65 13.58
N TRP A 500 -23.32 -37.28 13.49
CA TRP A 500 -23.49 -38.74 13.29
C TRP A 500 -22.72 -39.29 12.09
N ASN A 501 -22.49 -38.47 11.06
CA ASN A 501 -21.85 -38.84 9.81
C ASN A 501 -20.36 -39.20 9.98
N TYR A 502 -19.67 -38.67 10.98
CA TYR A 502 -18.23 -38.88 11.14
C TYR A 502 -17.85 -40.28 11.64
N PRO A 503 -18.54 -40.88 12.63
CA PRO A 503 -18.39 -42.30 12.93
C PRO A 503 -18.70 -43.21 11.73
N VAL A 504 -19.75 -42.93 10.95
CA VAL A 504 -20.13 -43.74 9.78
C VAL A 504 -19.03 -43.75 8.71
N MET A 505 -18.34 -42.62 8.52
CA MET A 505 -17.20 -42.51 7.60
C MET A 505 -15.85 -42.93 8.22
N ASN A 506 -15.82 -43.42 9.45
CA ASN A 506 -14.59 -43.73 10.22
C ASN A 506 -13.60 -42.55 10.31
N MET A 507 -14.13 -41.32 10.41
CA MET A 507 -13.29 -40.12 10.52
C MET A 507 -12.41 -40.09 11.78
N PRO A 508 -12.86 -40.53 12.98
CA PRO A 508 -11.99 -40.56 14.16
C PRO A 508 -10.71 -41.36 13.92
N GLN A 509 -10.83 -42.54 13.31
CA GLN A 509 -9.69 -43.38 12.96
C GLN A 509 -8.84 -42.76 11.84
N ALA A 510 -9.46 -42.03 10.90
CA ALA A 510 -8.72 -41.32 9.86
C ALA A 510 -7.88 -40.17 10.44
N TRP A 511 -8.41 -39.45 11.44
CA TRP A 511 -7.71 -38.34 12.10
C TRP A 511 -6.48 -38.77 12.91
N ASP A 512 -6.42 -40.03 13.35
CA ASP A 512 -5.21 -40.60 13.93
C ASP A 512 -4.03 -40.70 12.92
N TYR A 513 -4.33 -40.70 11.62
CA TYR A 513 -3.31 -40.67 10.55
C TYR A 513 -3.07 -39.25 10.03
N THR A 514 -4.13 -38.51 9.72
CA THR A 514 -4.02 -37.13 9.25
C THR A 514 -5.33 -36.38 9.48
N VAL A 515 -5.20 -35.12 9.88
CA VAL A 515 -6.32 -34.16 9.96
C VAL A 515 -6.39 -33.25 8.72
N GLY A 516 -5.57 -33.56 7.71
CA GLY A 516 -5.36 -32.78 6.49
C GLY A 516 -3.97 -32.15 6.43
N SER A 517 -3.68 -31.45 5.31
CA SER A 517 -2.51 -30.60 5.12
C SER A 517 -2.88 -29.29 4.43
N ARG A 518 -2.31 -28.17 4.89
CA ARG A 518 -2.43 -26.86 4.21
C ARG A 518 -1.88 -26.84 2.79
N SER A 519 -1.05 -27.80 2.41
CA SER A 519 -0.58 -27.96 1.03
C SER A 519 -1.69 -28.43 0.07
N VAL A 520 -2.79 -28.95 0.60
CA VAL A 520 -3.99 -29.31 -0.16
C VAL A 520 -4.91 -28.09 -0.19
N VAL A 521 -5.06 -27.50 -1.37
CA VAL A 521 -5.94 -26.35 -1.59
C VAL A 521 -7.26 -26.85 -2.17
N VAL A 522 -8.38 -26.47 -1.58
CA VAL A 522 -9.72 -26.86 -2.02
C VAL A 522 -10.51 -25.63 -2.41
N ALA A 523 -10.92 -25.56 -3.67
CA ALA A 523 -11.85 -24.53 -4.11
C ALA A 523 -13.28 -24.98 -3.89
N VAL A 524 -14.11 -24.10 -3.34
CA VAL A 524 -15.54 -24.35 -3.13
C VAL A 524 -16.32 -23.36 -3.97
N ILE A 525 -17.08 -23.86 -4.95
CA ILE A 525 -17.91 -23.06 -5.85
C ILE A 525 -19.35 -23.11 -5.34
N ASP A 526 -19.83 -22.01 -4.77
CA ASP A 526 -21.13 -21.98 -4.06
C ASP A 526 -21.85 -20.61 -4.11
N SER A 527 -22.86 -20.40 -3.25
CA SER A 527 -23.74 -19.23 -3.16
C SER A 527 -23.10 -17.99 -2.51
N GLY A 528 -22.02 -18.19 -1.75
CA GLY A 528 -21.33 -17.18 -0.94
C GLY A 528 -20.85 -17.77 0.38
N PHE A 529 -20.03 -17.03 1.12
CA PHE A 529 -19.38 -17.53 2.34
C PHE A 529 -19.35 -16.50 3.46
N SER A 530 -19.58 -16.94 4.70
CA SER A 530 -19.33 -16.16 5.91
C SER A 530 -17.86 -16.32 6.31
N THR A 531 -16.98 -15.60 5.62
CA THR A 531 -15.52 -15.69 5.82
C THR A 531 -15.04 -15.19 7.19
N SER A 532 -15.91 -14.48 7.92
CA SER A 532 -15.67 -14.01 9.29
C SER A 532 -16.35 -14.86 10.37
N HIS A 533 -16.95 -16.00 10.00
CA HIS A 533 -17.54 -16.92 10.96
C HIS A 533 -16.47 -17.39 11.96
N PRO A 534 -16.73 -17.38 13.29
CA PRO A 534 -15.72 -17.74 14.30
C PRO A 534 -15.10 -19.12 14.09
N ASP A 535 -15.89 -20.05 13.56
CA ASP A 535 -15.49 -21.45 13.32
C ASP A 535 -14.84 -21.68 11.94
N LEU A 536 -14.62 -20.62 11.16
CA LEU A 536 -14.02 -20.66 9.81
C LEU A 536 -12.95 -19.57 9.60
N ALA A 537 -12.68 -18.76 10.61
CA ALA A 537 -11.79 -17.61 10.47
C ALA A 537 -10.35 -18.08 10.19
N GLY A 538 -9.75 -17.58 9.11
CA GLY A 538 -8.34 -17.82 8.79
C GLY A 538 -8.05 -19.07 7.95
N ILE A 539 -9.08 -19.77 7.45
CA ILE A 539 -8.90 -20.93 6.55
C ILE A 539 -9.02 -20.56 5.06
N PHE A 540 -9.53 -19.35 4.77
CA PHE A 540 -9.78 -18.88 3.41
C PHE A 540 -8.60 -18.11 2.83
N GLU A 541 -8.23 -18.48 1.61
CA GLU A 541 -7.44 -17.66 0.69
C GLU A 541 -8.30 -16.62 -0.01
N SER A 542 -7.66 -15.81 -0.83
CA SER A 542 -8.36 -14.89 -1.73
C SER A 542 -9.28 -15.66 -2.67
N GLY A 543 -10.55 -15.23 -2.75
CA GLY A 543 -11.58 -15.81 -3.59
C GLY A 543 -12.13 -14.82 -4.62
N TYR A 544 -13.11 -15.27 -5.41
CA TYR A 544 -13.75 -14.43 -6.42
C TYR A 544 -15.26 -14.66 -6.53
N ASN A 545 -16.00 -13.58 -6.82
CA ASN A 545 -17.44 -13.60 -7.03
C ASN A 545 -17.74 -13.40 -8.52
N PHE A 546 -18.07 -14.51 -9.19
CA PHE A 546 -18.49 -14.55 -10.60
C PHE A 546 -19.97 -14.22 -10.81
N VAL A 547 -20.75 -14.09 -9.72
CA VAL A 547 -22.15 -13.63 -9.81
C VAL A 547 -22.19 -12.14 -10.10
N ASP A 548 -21.42 -11.35 -9.34
CA ASP A 548 -21.37 -9.89 -9.38
C ASP A 548 -20.07 -9.32 -9.97
N ASN A 549 -19.16 -10.18 -10.42
CA ASN A 549 -17.86 -9.85 -11.02
C ASN A 549 -16.98 -8.93 -10.14
N ASN A 550 -16.75 -9.33 -8.90
CA ASN A 550 -15.87 -8.63 -7.97
C ASN A 550 -15.23 -9.62 -6.97
N THR A 551 -14.48 -9.11 -5.98
CA THR A 551 -13.82 -9.94 -4.96
C THR A 551 -14.66 -10.20 -3.71
N ASN A 552 -15.90 -9.68 -3.64
CA ASN A 552 -16.76 -9.89 -2.49
C ASN A 552 -17.49 -11.23 -2.59
N VAL A 553 -16.94 -12.23 -1.93
CA VAL A 553 -17.48 -13.60 -1.85
C VAL A 553 -18.52 -13.79 -0.74
N SER A 554 -18.87 -12.72 -0.02
CA SER A 554 -19.78 -12.79 1.12
C SER A 554 -21.19 -13.22 0.71
N GLU A 555 -21.88 -13.90 1.62
CA GLU A 555 -23.29 -14.21 1.44
C GLU A 555 -24.14 -12.92 1.39
N PRO A 556 -25.17 -12.85 0.53
CA PRO A 556 -26.14 -11.75 0.57
C PRO A 556 -27.00 -11.82 1.85
N ASN A 557 -27.15 -10.69 2.56
CA ASN A 557 -27.82 -10.56 3.87
C ASN A 557 -29.33 -10.87 3.91
N THR A 558 -29.90 -11.52 2.88
CA THR A 558 -31.31 -11.91 2.80
C THR A 558 -31.45 -13.41 3.05
N SER A 559 -31.38 -13.78 4.33
CA SER A 559 -31.67 -15.09 4.93
C SER A 559 -32.33 -16.14 4.01
N LYS A 560 -31.51 -17.08 3.49
CA LYS A 560 -31.80 -18.47 3.06
C LYS A 560 -30.58 -19.12 2.35
N ASP A 561 -29.59 -18.32 1.94
CA ASP A 561 -28.43 -18.75 1.14
C ASP A 561 -27.15 -19.00 1.97
N SER A 562 -27.28 -19.53 3.19
CA SER A 562 -26.14 -19.94 4.03
C SER A 562 -25.48 -21.27 3.61
N HIS A 563 -25.62 -21.61 2.32
CA HIS A 563 -25.30 -22.91 1.77
C HIS A 563 -23.77 -23.09 1.67
N GLY A 564 -23.08 -22.13 1.05
CA GLY A 564 -21.63 -22.17 0.94
C GLY A 564 -20.92 -22.19 2.29
N THR A 565 -21.39 -21.42 3.28
CA THR A 565 -20.87 -21.48 4.67
C THR A 565 -21.07 -22.85 5.32
N HIS A 566 -22.20 -23.50 5.10
CA HIS A 566 -22.45 -24.85 5.62
C HIS A 566 -21.55 -25.91 4.96
N VAL A 567 -21.36 -25.81 3.65
CA VAL A 567 -20.48 -26.69 2.87
C VAL A 567 -19.04 -26.59 3.38
N VAL A 568 -18.50 -25.37 3.51
CA VAL A 568 -17.12 -25.19 3.99
C VAL A 568 -16.96 -25.58 5.46
N GLY A 569 -17.98 -25.42 6.31
CA GLY A 569 -17.95 -25.95 7.68
C GLY A 569 -17.86 -27.46 7.72
N THR A 570 -18.57 -28.16 6.84
CA THR A 570 -18.48 -29.62 6.72
C THR A 570 -17.07 -30.06 6.29
N ILE A 571 -16.43 -29.31 5.38
CA ILE A 571 -15.08 -29.64 4.88
C ILE A 571 -14.01 -29.30 5.92
N ALA A 572 -14.09 -28.14 6.56
CA ALA A 572 -12.93 -27.50 7.19
C ALA A 572 -13.27 -26.59 8.38
N ALA A 573 -14.34 -26.83 9.14
CA ALA A 573 -14.53 -26.12 10.40
C ALA A 573 -13.27 -26.22 11.29
N LEU A 574 -12.98 -25.16 12.05
CA LEU A 574 -11.82 -25.05 12.93
C LEU A 574 -11.93 -26.05 14.08
N THR A 575 -11.59 -27.30 13.81
CA THR A 575 -11.81 -28.41 14.73
C THR A 575 -10.86 -28.34 15.93
N ASN A 576 -11.34 -28.82 17.07
CA ASN A 576 -10.66 -28.86 18.37
C ASN A 576 -10.48 -27.47 19.02
N ASN A 577 -11.40 -26.54 18.74
CA ASN A 577 -11.38 -25.17 19.28
C ASN A 577 -12.38 -24.94 20.44
N GLY A 578 -13.13 -25.97 20.83
CA GLY A 578 -14.12 -25.92 21.91
C GLY A 578 -15.44 -25.23 21.57
N ILE A 579 -15.70 -24.88 20.31
CA ILE A 579 -16.95 -24.24 19.86
C ILE A 579 -17.49 -24.98 18.64
N GLY A 580 -18.73 -24.70 18.24
CA GLY A 580 -19.22 -25.11 16.92
C GLY A 580 -19.12 -26.61 16.62
N VAL A 581 -18.74 -26.92 15.39
CA VAL A 581 -18.69 -28.27 14.81
C VAL A 581 -17.27 -28.62 14.38
N SER A 582 -16.99 -29.91 14.20
CA SER A 582 -15.77 -30.35 13.52
C SER A 582 -15.98 -30.43 12.01
N GLY A 583 -14.88 -30.29 11.25
CA GLY A 583 -14.83 -30.50 9.81
C GLY A 583 -14.22 -31.87 9.47
N VAL A 584 -14.40 -32.34 8.23
CA VAL A 584 -13.73 -33.55 7.73
C VAL A 584 -12.21 -33.39 7.80
N THR A 585 -11.71 -32.21 7.43
CA THR A 585 -10.35 -31.74 7.71
C THR A 585 -10.39 -30.71 8.82
N TRP A 586 -9.35 -30.65 9.65
CA TRP A 586 -9.33 -29.71 10.78
C TRP A 586 -8.83 -28.36 10.27
N GLY A 587 -9.73 -27.39 10.04
CA GLY A 587 -9.41 -26.15 9.31
C GLY A 587 -8.20 -25.36 9.83
N GLY A 588 -7.92 -25.40 11.14
CA GLY A 588 -6.77 -24.70 11.73
C GLY A 588 -5.41 -25.25 11.30
N PHE A 589 -5.36 -26.52 10.89
CA PHE A 589 -4.13 -27.29 10.66
C PHE A 589 -4.11 -28.06 9.34
N GLY A 590 -5.27 -28.25 8.69
CA GLY A 590 -5.49 -29.35 7.75
C GLY A 590 -5.87 -28.98 6.32
N ILE A 591 -6.24 -27.75 5.99
CA ILE A 591 -6.55 -27.42 4.59
C ILE A 591 -6.56 -25.92 4.33
N THR A 592 -6.42 -25.55 3.07
CA THR A 592 -6.55 -24.18 2.59
C THR A 592 -7.76 -24.09 1.66
N LEU A 593 -8.68 -23.13 1.86
CA LEU A 593 -9.89 -23.01 1.04
C LEU A 593 -9.84 -21.79 0.10
N ILE A 594 -10.26 -21.96 -1.15
CA ILE A 594 -10.54 -20.86 -2.08
C ILE A 594 -12.07 -20.68 -2.17
N PRO A 595 -12.63 -19.60 -1.62
CA PRO A 595 -14.08 -19.35 -1.70
C PRO A 595 -14.45 -18.77 -3.07
N ILE A 596 -15.30 -19.44 -3.83
CA ILE A 596 -15.75 -18.96 -5.15
C ILE A 596 -17.27 -18.85 -5.16
N ARG A 597 -17.78 -17.63 -5.31
CA ARG A 597 -19.22 -17.39 -5.45
C ARG A 597 -19.57 -17.50 -6.93
N GLY A 598 -20.14 -18.64 -7.33
CA GLY A 598 -20.24 -19.05 -8.74
C GLY A 598 -21.56 -19.68 -9.17
N ILE A 599 -22.52 -19.89 -8.26
CA ILE A 599 -23.85 -20.43 -8.60
C ILE A 599 -24.68 -19.36 -9.31
N LYS A 600 -24.73 -19.40 -10.65
CA LYS A 600 -25.54 -18.48 -11.47
C LYS A 600 -25.94 -19.09 -12.82
N ASP A 601 -24.96 -19.27 -13.71
CA ASP A 601 -25.13 -19.76 -15.07
C ASP A 601 -23.88 -20.54 -15.54
N ALA A 602 -23.95 -21.16 -16.72
CA ALA A 602 -22.86 -21.97 -17.25
C ALA A 602 -21.55 -21.19 -17.46
N ALA A 603 -21.62 -19.89 -17.77
CA ALA A 603 -20.43 -19.06 -17.93
C ALA A 603 -19.76 -18.77 -16.58
N ALA A 604 -20.56 -18.48 -15.55
CA ALA A 604 -20.06 -18.33 -14.18
C ALA A 604 -19.42 -19.63 -13.67
N LEU A 605 -20.05 -20.79 -13.90
CA LEU A 605 -19.50 -22.08 -13.50
C LEU A 605 -18.21 -22.43 -14.25
N MET A 606 -18.17 -22.23 -15.57
CA MET A 606 -16.96 -22.42 -16.38
C MET A 606 -15.79 -21.56 -15.86
N ASN A 607 -16.03 -20.26 -15.65
CA ASN A 607 -15.00 -19.35 -15.14
C ASN A 607 -14.58 -19.68 -13.71
N SER A 608 -15.51 -20.15 -12.88
CA SER A 608 -15.23 -20.58 -11.50
C SER A 608 -14.30 -21.80 -11.48
N ILE A 609 -14.52 -22.79 -12.35
CA ILE A 609 -13.67 -23.97 -12.46
C ILE A 609 -12.27 -23.59 -12.96
N ILE A 610 -12.17 -22.78 -14.01
CA ILE A 610 -10.88 -22.31 -14.54
C ILE A 610 -10.12 -21.52 -13.46
N TYR A 611 -10.80 -20.59 -12.78
CA TYR A 611 -10.20 -19.81 -11.69
C TYR A 611 -9.66 -20.69 -10.57
N ALA A 612 -10.43 -21.70 -10.14
CA ALA A 612 -9.98 -22.64 -9.11
C ALA A 612 -8.67 -23.35 -9.50
N VAL A 613 -8.59 -23.87 -10.72
CA VAL A 613 -7.40 -24.56 -11.24
C VAL A 613 -6.20 -23.60 -11.31
N ASP A 614 -6.40 -22.41 -11.86
CA ASP A 614 -5.34 -21.41 -12.05
C ASP A 614 -4.81 -20.86 -10.72
N HIS A 615 -5.62 -20.92 -9.65
CA HIS A 615 -5.23 -20.53 -8.29
C HIS A 615 -4.75 -21.72 -7.45
N GLY A 616 -4.44 -22.85 -8.09
CA GLY A 616 -3.72 -23.96 -7.47
C GLY A 616 -4.57 -24.96 -6.71
N ALA A 617 -5.91 -24.94 -6.87
CA ALA A 617 -6.78 -25.93 -6.26
C ALA A 617 -6.39 -27.35 -6.69
N LYS A 618 -6.37 -28.26 -5.71
CA LYS A 618 -6.20 -29.72 -5.92
C LYS A 618 -7.54 -30.44 -5.97
N ILE A 619 -8.55 -29.85 -5.33
CA ILE A 619 -9.93 -30.37 -5.30
C ILE A 619 -10.87 -29.19 -5.56
N ILE A 620 -11.91 -29.42 -6.35
CA ILE A 620 -13.02 -28.47 -6.56
C ILE A 620 -14.31 -29.12 -6.07
N ASN A 621 -14.90 -28.54 -5.04
CA ASN A 621 -16.23 -28.93 -4.56
C ASN A 621 -17.32 -28.08 -5.22
N MET A 622 -18.30 -28.75 -5.81
CA MET A 622 -19.44 -28.16 -6.50
C MET A 622 -20.73 -28.76 -5.93
N SER A 623 -21.20 -28.23 -4.79
CA SER A 623 -22.49 -28.60 -4.19
C SER A 623 -23.66 -27.94 -4.92
N LEU A 624 -23.69 -28.11 -6.25
CA LEU A 624 -24.61 -27.49 -7.20
C LEU A 624 -24.90 -28.46 -8.34
N GLY A 625 -25.96 -28.21 -9.11
CA GLY A 625 -26.25 -29.01 -10.30
C GLY A 625 -27.30 -28.39 -11.22
N GLY A 626 -27.22 -28.73 -12.49
CA GLY A 626 -28.17 -28.33 -13.54
C GLY A 626 -28.58 -29.52 -14.42
N ALA A 627 -29.77 -29.44 -15.01
CA ALA A 627 -30.34 -30.55 -15.79
C ALA A 627 -29.73 -30.72 -17.20
N SER A 628 -29.05 -29.70 -17.72
CA SER A 628 -28.59 -29.65 -19.11
C SER A 628 -27.07 -29.74 -19.20
N ASP A 629 -26.61 -30.50 -20.20
CA ASP A 629 -25.21 -30.52 -20.62
C ASP A 629 -24.80 -29.15 -21.18
N SER A 630 -23.57 -28.73 -20.89
CA SER A 630 -22.94 -27.55 -21.44
C SER A 630 -21.54 -27.89 -21.93
N PRO A 631 -21.28 -27.84 -23.25
CA PRO A 631 -19.93 -28.07 -23.79
C PRO A 631 -18.85 -27.18 -23.16
N ALA A 632 -19.21 -25.95 -22.80
CA ALA A 632 -18.30 -25.01 -22.15
C ALA A 632 -17.93 -25.44 -20.71
N VAL A 633 -18.90 -25.95 -19.95
CA VAL A 633 -18.63 -26.49 -18.61
C VAL A 633 -17.87 -27.81 -18.73
N TYR A 634 -18.19 -28.65 -19.71
CA TYR A 634 -17.43 -29.88 -19.98
C TYR A 634 -15.97 -29.60 -20.33
N ASP A 635 -15.69 -28.59 -21.16
CA ASP A 635 -14.32 -28.17 -21.49
C ASP A 635 -13.55 -27.69 -20.26
N ALA A 636 -14.22 -26.96 -19.34
CA ALA A 636 -13.63 -26.52 -18.07
C ALA A 636 -13.39 -27.68 -17.10
N VAL A 637 -14.30 -28.65 -17.03
CA VAL A 637 -14.12 -29.90 -16.27
C VAL A 637 -12.94 -30.69 -16.83
N GLY A 638 -12.84 -30.85 -18.16
CA GLY A 638 -11.69 -31.47 -18.81
C GLY A 638 -10.39 -30.67 -18.62
N TYR A 639 -10.45 -29.34 -18.49
CA TYR A 639 -9.30 -28.52 -18.13
C TYR A 639 -8.81 -28.83 -16.71
N ALA A 640 -9.73 -28.92 -15.74
CA ALA A 640 -9.41 -29.30 -14.37
C ALA A 640 -8.82 -30.72 -14.30
N GLU A 641 -9.41 -31.68 -14.98
CA GLU A 641 -8.91 -33.06 -15.07
C GLU A 641 -7.48 -33.12 -15.64
N ARG A 642 -7.22 -32.44 -16.77
CA ARG A 642 -5.88 -32.38 -17.39
C ARG A 642 -4.81 -31.75 -16.50
N ASN A 643 -5.21 -30.92 -15.54
CA ASN A 643 -4.32 -30.33 -14.53
C ASN A 643 -4.23 -31.15 -13.24
N GLY A 644 -4.82 -32.36 -13.22
CA GLY A 644 -4.78 -33.26 -12.08
C GLY A 644 -5.61 -32.78 -10.89
N VAL A 645 -6.65 -31.98 -11.15
CA VAL A 645 -7.57 -31.49 -10.11
C VAL A 645 -8.74 -32.47 -9.99
N VAL A 646 -9.10 -32.82 -8.75
CA VAL A 646 -10.24 -33.70 -8.48
C VAL A 646 -11.52 -32.87 -8.42
N MET A 647 -12.48 -33.16 -9.29
CA MET A 647 -13.80 -32.53 -9.24
C MET A 647 -14.79 -33.39 -8.45
N VAL A 648 -15.49 -32.78 -7.50
CA VAL A 648 -16.54 -33.42 -6.70
C VAL A 648 -17.82 -32.60 -6.85
N ALA A 649 -18.93 -33.23 -7.23
CA ALA A 649 -20.20 -32.54 -7.39
C ALA A 649 -21.40 -33.35 -6.88
N ALA A 650 -22.42 -32.64 -6.40
CA ALA A 650 -23.65 -33.26 -5.90
C ALA A 650 -24.45 -33.92 -7.05
N ALA A 651 -24.92 -35.15 -6.84
CA ALA A 651 -25.67 -35.89 -7.85
C ALA A 651 -27.04 -35.26 -8.16
N GLY A 652 -27.64 -34.56 -7.19
CA GLY A 652 -28.94 -33.89 -7.31
C GLY A 652 -29.97 -34.38 -6.29
N ASN A 653 -30.96 -33.54 -5.99
CA ASN A 653 -31.91 -33.76 -4.88
C ASN A 653 -33.34 -34.08 -5.37
N ASN A 654 -33.50 -34.44 -6.65
CA ASN A 654 -34.82 -34.62 -7.27
C ASN A 654 -35.45 -35.99 -6.99
N GLY A 655 -34.66 -36.98 -6.49
CA GLY A 655 -35.14 -38.33 -6.17
C GLY A 655 -35.62 -39.15 -7.37
N ASP A 656 -35.32 -38.70 -8.60
CA ASP A 656 -35.77 -39.30 -9.86
C ASP A 656 -34.71 -40.20 -10.52
N GLY A 657 -33.56 -40.40 -9.85
CA GLY A 657 -32.42 -41.17 -10.35
C GLY A 657 -31.59 -40.46 -11.42
N ASN A 658 -31.92 -39.21 -11.77
CA ASN A 658 -31.16 -38.44 -12.75
C ASN A 658 -30.00 -37.68 -12.08
N ILE A 659 -28.78 -38.02 -12.46
CA ILE A 659 -27.59 -37.27 -12.05
C ILE A 659 -27.54 -35.93 -12.81
N LEU A 660 -27.34 -34.82 -12.10
CA LEU A 660 -27.21 -33.47 -12.66
C LEU A 660 -25.80 -33.19 -13.17
N TYR A 661 -25.65 -32.20 -14.07
CA TYR A 661 -24.34 -31.69 -14.47
C TYR A 661 -23.86 -30.61 -13.47
N PRO A 662 -22.57 -30.54 -13.11
CA PRO A 662 -21.44 -31.27 -13.72
C PRO A 662 -21.15 -32.66 -13.14
N ALA A 663 -21.90 -33.13 -12.13
CA ALA A 663 -21.69 -34.46 -11.51
C ALA A 663 -21.80 -35.62 -12.52
N LYS A 664 -22.60 -35.45 -13.58
CA LYS A 664 -22.80 -36.46 -14.63
C LYS A 664 -21.62 -36.61 -15.61
N TYR A 665 -20.66 -35.70 -15.61
CA TYR A 665 -19.45 -35.86 -16.44
C TYR A 665 -18.57 -36.98 -15.90
N ALA A 666 -17.92 -37.73 -16.79
CA ALA A 666 -17.15 -38.92 -16.43
C ALA A 666 -15.93 -38.60 -15.54
N GLU A 667 -15.42 -37.39 -15.69
CA GLU A 667 -14.26 -36.84 -14.98
C GLU A 667 -14.63 -36.34 -13.57
N THR A 668 -15.92 -36.20 -13.26
CA THR A 668 -16.41 -35.67 -11.97
C THR A 668 -16.90 -36.79 -11.05
N ILE A 669 -16.52 -36.74 -9.78
CA ILE A 669 -17.06 -37.63 -8.75
C ILE A 669 -18.47 -37.16 -8.39
N ALA A 670 -19.49 -37.92 -8.81
CA ALA A 670 -20.87 -37.69 -8.42
C ALA A 670 -21.14 -38.22 -7.00
N VAL A 671 -21.63 -37.35 -6.11
CA VAL A 671 -21.89 -37.68 -4.71
C VAL A 671 -23.39 -37.69 -4.43
N GLY A 672 -23.92 -38.85 -4.04
CA GLY A 672 -25.27 -39.00 -3.49
C GLY A 672 -25.30 -38.75 -1.98
N ALA A 673 -26.50 -38.65 -1.40
CA ALA A 673 -26.69 -38.48 0.03
C ALA A 673 -27.22 -39.78 0.67
N VAL A 674 -26.78 -40.05 1.90
CA VAL A 674 -27.27 -41.13 2.77
C VAL A 674 -27.87 -40.52 4.04
N TRP A 675 -28.76 -41.25 4.70
CA TRP A 675 -29.35 -40.84 5.98
C TRP A 675 -28.74 -41.65 7.14
N GLU A 676 -29.02 -41.25 8.39
CA GLU A 676 -28.50 -41.87 9.61
C GLU A 676 -28.93 -43.34 9.78
N ASP A 677 -29.98 -43.79 9.09
CA ASP A 677 -30.30 -45.19 8.90
C ASP A 677 -29.76 -45.66 7.54
N ASP A 678 -28.77 -46.56 7.53
CA ASP A 678 -28.17 -47.15 6.32
C ASP A 678 -29.20 -47.95 5.47
N SER A 679 -30.17 -47.28 4.83
CA SER A 679 -31.10 -47.85 3.85
C SER A 679 -30.81 -47.37 2.44
#